data_AF-A0AAN2QXN6-F1
#
_entry.id   AF-A0AAN2QXN6-F1
#
_cell.length_a   1.000
_cell.length_b   1.000
_cell.length_c   1.000
_cell.angle_alpha   90.00
_cell.angle_beta   90.00
_cell.angle_gamma   90.00
#
_symmetry.space_group_name_H-M   'P 1'
#
loop_
_entity.id
_entity.type
_entity.pdbx_description
1 polymer ?
#
loop_
_entity_poly.entity_id
_entity_poly.type
_entity_poly.pdbx_seq_one_letter_code
_entity_poly.pdbx_strand_id
1 'polypeptide(L)'
;MNRYTSKTINFSQKHEMQYLLEDKSILIISESKKGVIGKLLSEKLSEKNKVTTISPLEVDFENTKELKRIIEYNITLLGKVDCIINLQGITEFSSINDFENMHEWENRTLNIYNGLFYTSKISYDFLSNNSNTAYFGATNIGDYFGLENKNHETINPLGGLVTGFIKALEKELRPFISKVVDINESDNLTDEQVANILLKEFSTYGKLIEIGIKNNVRKGVITSKVQDDVSTTSFKLSNEEVILVTGGGRGITYECAKKLAISTGTKLILTGRTELPSKNNPYIQMSEIEFEKYKKEFMVERKRIDPNLSVIEIVFEYEKLKNARVLFNNLKILTDLKIQFDYIKCDFSKEKYVVELKQHLDDKNIRISGIINGAGLPSFGKINAKNELLAQNVVKVKSNSIFMLFKYFITQSQIKFIIHMGSISGRFGMDGQVDYSAAADLLVKISNNINSLTNTKSIVIGWPAWDEVGMAMNDDVEKVQKYERGLSFISVSEGTQRFLEEIFLYQNLNEVLIFNHLGEKNMPLGQLDDVQPDQSKKNIINDDNIVIDREKYSMIEKVEYFDKNKITATRKLSITTDRHLQEHIVNGTNVLAGVFHIEAAAELADLYLNLNEQNGFRITKIRDFNFMRFIKVYPTRTVDLKITGNIIFQNEDKLIIKMIITSDFKNIDGVVLQNDIVNSSGIIEMEKNSIPITPANFETDLIEINNIDMEKSLDIYKYYDKGKENIFFGPEFQNINNVRTDSNKNITGANIIVTDESGVFTFLKNINSQINPILIDNFGRLMLLNEFHQNGSTVVPTHISETVKYGNFKIGEQLKVYVKKIGEENNEVIYDGYIYRDKELLLSIKKMHLTKVGQVSDYDIAL
;
A
#
# COMPACT_ATOMS: atom_id res chain seq x y z
N MET A 1 6.10 -1.32 1.38
CA MET A 1 5.03 -1.48 0.38
C MET A 1 5.56 -2.06 -0.91
N ASN A 2 4.74 -2.91 -1.54
CA ASN A 2 5.04 -3.55 -2.82
C ASN A 2 4.77 -2.61 -4.01
N ARG A 3 5.45 -2.89 -5.11
CA ARG A 3 5.39 -2.14 -6.38
C ARG A 3 4.73 -2.97 -7.46
N TYR A 4 3.74 -2.41 -8.14
CA TYR A 4 2.97 -3.11 -9.16
C TYR A 4 2.79 -2.27 -10.42
N THR A 5 2.48 -2.93 -11.53
CA THR A 5 2.08 -2.28 -12.78
C THR A 5 0.97 -3.09 -13.44
N SER A 6 0.29 -2.46 -14.39
CA SER A 6 -0.82 -3.07 -15.11
C SER A 6 -0.32 -3.88 -16.30
N LYS A 7 -0.89 -5.07 -16.50
CA LYS A 7 -0.65 -5.94 -17.66
C LYS A 7 -1.96 -6.48 -18.20
N THR A 8 -1.90 -7.05 -19.40
CA THR A 8 -3.01 -7.71 -20.07
C THR A 8 -2.87 -9.22 -20.00
N ILE A 9 -3.99 -9.94 -20.01
CA ILE A 9 -4.04 -11.40 -20.13
C ILE A 9 -5.09 -11.82 -21.14
N ASN A 10 -4.84 -12.91 -21.87
CA ASN A 10 -5.89 -13.52 -22.69
C ASN A 10 -7.04 -13.95 -21.80
N PHE A 11 -8.26 -13.49 -22.10
CA PHE A 11 -9.40 -13.72 -21.23
C PHE A 11 -10.63 -14.15 -22.03
N SER A 12 -11.02 -15.42 -21.85
CA SER A 12 -12.15 -16.01 -22.58
C SER A 12 -13.49 -15.59 -21.98
N GLN A 13 -14.45 -15.26 -22.86
CA GLN A 13 -15.84 -14.99 -22.46
C GLN A 13 -16.53 -16.22 -21.83
N LYS A 14 -16.01 -17.44 -22.03
CA LYS A 14 -16.57 -18.67 -21.44
C LYS A 14 -16.54 -18.69 -19.91
N HIS A 15 -15.71 -17.87 -19.28
CA HIS A 15 -15.60 -17.76 -17.83
C HIS A 15 -16.54 -16.68 -17.25
N GLU A 16 -17.37 -16.05 -18.08
CA GLU A 16 -18.28 -14.97 -17.69
C GLU A 16 -19.71 -15.46 -17.50
N MET A 17 -20.41 -14.81 -16.58
CA MET A 17 -21.84 -14.96 -16.36
C MET A 17 -22.62 -14.23 -17.44
N GLN A 18 -23.85 -14.69 -17.71
CA GLN A 18 -24.74 -14.07 -18.68
C GLN A 18 -25.52 -12.92 -18.05
N TYR A 19 -25.64 -11.81 -18.79
CA TYR A 19 -26.56 -10.72 -18.51
C TYR A 19 -27.52 -10.59 -19.69
N LEU A 20 -28.75 -11.07 -19.53
CA LEU A 20 -29.74 -11.06 -20.60
C LEU A 20 -30.20 -9.62 -20.88
N LEU A 21 -29.89 -9.12 -22.09
CA LEU A 21 -30.37 -7.85 -22.63
C LEU A 21 -31.77 -8.00 -23.27
N GLU A 22 -32.70 -8.61 -22.53
CA GLU A 22 -34.10 -8.80 -22.92
C GLU A 22 -35.01 -8.35 -21.77
N ASP A 23 -36.16 -7.78 -22.11
CA ASP A 23 -37.15 -7.25 -21.16
C ASP A 23 -36.58 -6.18 -20.20
N LYS A 24 -35.59 -5.41 -20.67
CA LYS A 24 -34.92 -4.36 -19.91
C LYS A 24 -35.39 -2.96 -20.32
N SER A 25 -35.25 -2.02 -19.38
CA SER A 25 -35.29 -0.58 -19.65
C SER A 25 -33.86 -0.06 -19.74
N ILE A 26 -33.44 0.31 -20.95
CA ILE A 26 -32.04 0.62 -21.29
C ILE A 26 -31.92 2.10 -21.67
N LEU A 27 -31.05 2.81 -20.97
CA LEU A 27 -30.63 4.16 -21.34
C LEU A 27 -29.29 4.09 -22.08
N ILE A 28 -29.25 4.57 -23.32
CA ILE A 28 -28.03 4.66 -24.12
C ILE A 28 -27.55 6.11 -24.13
N ILE A 29 -26.29 6.32 -23.76
CA ILE A 29 -25.58 7.58 -24.00
C ILE A 29 -24.68 7.34 -25.22
N SER A 30 -25.05 7.94 -26.35
CA SER A 30 -24.39 7.72 -27.63
C SER A 30 -22.96 8.24 -27.64
N GLU A 31 -22.16 7.78 -28.60
CA GLU A 31 -20.77 8.22 -28.73
C GLU A 31 -20.67 9.66 -29.24
N SER A 32 -19.61 10.37 -28.85
CA SER A 32 -19.37 11.75 -29.30
C SER A 32 -18.66 11.84 -30.66
N LYS A 33 -18.43 10.71 -31.32
CA LYS A 33 -17.81 10.61 -32.65
C LYS A 33 -18.83 10.93 -33.76
N LYS A 34 -19.63 9.95 -34.18
CA LYS A 34 -20.67 10.10 -35.24
C LYS A 34 -22.09 9.81 -34.77
N GLY A 35 -22.27 9.26 -33.56
CA GLY A 35 -23.56 8.83 -33.02
C GLY A 35 -24.19 7.60 -33.73
N VAL A 36 -23.46 6.97 -34.65
CA VAL A 36 -23.92 5.83 -35.46
C VAL A 36 -23.97 4.55 -34.63
N ILE A 37 -22.98 4.30 -33.77
CA ILE A 37 -22.92 3.08 -32.95
C ILE A 37 -24.08 3.09 -31.95
N GLY A 38 -24.31 4.20 -31.25
CA GLY A 38 -25.44 4.34 -30.34
C GLY A 38 -26.79 4.17 -31.03
N LYS A 39 -26.95 4.69 -32.26
CA LYS A 39 -28.16 4.46 -33.08
C LYS A 39 -28.35 2.98 -33.43
N LEU A 40 -27.30 2.30 -33.88
CA LEU A 40 -27.33 0.87 -34.21
C LEU A 40 -27.66 0.00 -33.00
N LEU A 41 -27.08 0.31 -31.83
CA LEU A 41 -27.43 -0.36 -30.56
C LEU A 41 -28.89 -0.11 -30.18
N SER A 42 -29.37 1.14 -30.34
CA SER A 42 -30.76 1.49 -30.06
C SER A 42 -31.73 0.69 -30.93
N GLU A 43 -31.47 0.60 -32.24
CA GLU A 43 -32.28 -0.18 -33.18
C GLU A 43 -32.30 -1.66 -32.81
N LYS A 44 -31.13 -2.29 -32.60
CA LYS A 44 -31.01 -3.72 -32.28
C LYS A 44 -31.63 -4.08 -30.91
N LEU A 45 -31.53 -3.20 -29.92
CA LEU A 45 -32.06 -3.47 -28.57
C LEU A 45 -33.57 -3.21 -28.47
N SER A 46 -34.13 -2.31 -29.27
CA SER A 46 -35.55 -1.91 -29.19
C SER A 46 -36.54 -3.03 -29.52
N GLU A 47 -36.10 -4.11 -30.17
CA GLU A 47 -36.97 -5.25 -30.50
C GLU A 47 -37.51 -5.96 -29.25
N LYS A 48 -36.72 -6.02 -28.17
CA LYS A 48 -37.03 -6.77 -26.94
C LYS A 48 -36.92 -5.94 -25.66
N ASN A 49 -36.62 -4.64 -25.79
CA ASN A 49 -36.34 -3.76 -24.66
C ASN A 49 -37.03 -2.42 -24.85
N LYS A 50 -37.23 -1.73 -23.73
CA LYS A 50 -37.59 -0.32 -23.74
C LYS A 50 -36.31 0.50 -23.76
N VAL A 51 -36.05 1.19 -24.87
CA VAL A 51 -34.78 1.89 -25.08
C VAL A 51 -35.02 3.39 -25.26
N THR A 52 -34.18 4.20 -24.62
CA THR A 52 -34.07 5.64 -24.89
C THR A 52 -32.62 6.01 -25.09
N THR A 53 -32.36 6.99 -25.95
CA THR A 53 -31.00 7.39 -26.32
C THR A 53 -30.80 8.89 -26.13
N ILE A 54 -29.66 9.27 -25.55
CA ILE A 54 -29.21 10.66 -25.44
C ILE A 54 -27.92 10.80 -26.23
N SER A 55 -27.91 11.69 -27.22
CA SER A 55 -26.75 11.93 -28.07
C SER A 55 -26.00 13.20 -27.66
N PRO A 56 -24.69 13.15 -27.42
CA PRO A 56 -23.86 14.35 -27.21
C PRO A 56 -23.70 15.20 -28.48
N LEU A 57 -24.17 14.72 -29.64
CA LEU A 57 -24.24 15.52 -30.88
C LEU A 57 -25.52 16.39 -30.96
N GLU A 58 -26.53 16.07 -30.16
CA GLU A 58 -27.82 16.76 -30.14
C GLU A 58 -28.02 17.61 -28.88
N VAL A 59 -27.26 17.28 -27.82
CA VAL A 59 -27.36 17.90 -26.50
C VAL A 59 -25.98 18.37 -26.08
N ASP A 60 -25.91 19.62 -25.62
CA ASP A 60 -24.69 20.14 -25.00
C ASP A 60 -24.57 19.61 -23.56
N PHE A 61 -23.57 18.75 -23.33
CA PHE A 61 -23.34 18.15 -22.01
C PHE A 61 -22.60 19.12 -21.06
N GLU A 62 -22.13 20.27 -21.55
CA GLU A 62 -21.62 21.36 -20.72
C GLU A 62 -22.77 22.14 -20.07
N ASN A 63 -23.91 22.26 -20.76
CA ASN A 63 -25.15 22.81 -20.21
C ASN A 63 -25.81 21.81 -19.24
N THR A 64 -25.25 21.73 -18.03
CA THR A 64 -25.69 20.77 -16.99
C THR A 64 -27.18 20.89 -16.64
N LYS A 65 -27.79 22.08 -16.75
CA LYS A 65 -29.22 22.27 -16.47
C LYS A 65 -30.08 21.57 -17.52
N GLU A 66 -29.71 21.74 -18.79
CA GLU A 66 -30.40 21.08 -19.90
C GLU A 66 -30.16 19.58 -19.91
N LEU A 67 -28.91 19.15 -19.71
CA LEU A 67 -28.53 17.74 -19.63
C LEU A 67 -29.35 17.01 -18.54
N LYS A 68 -29.47 17.59 -17.34
CA LYS A 68 -30.28 17.01 -16.26
C LYS A 68 -31.75 16.84 -16.67
N ARG A 69 -32.36 17.88 -17.26
CA ARG A 69 -33.75 17.84 -17.75
C ARG A 69 -33.95 16.73 -18.79
N ILE A 70 -33.00 16.56 -19.69
CA ILE A 70 -33.08 15.54 -20.75
C ILE A 70 -32.92 14.13 -20.16
N ILE A 71 -32.01 13.94 -19.22
CA ILE A 71 -31.84 12.66 -18.51
C ILE A 71 -33.12 12.31 -17.75
N GLU A 72 -33.67 13.25 -16.97
CA GLU A 72 -34.93 13.06 -16.23
C GLU A 72 -36.11 12.73 -17.15
N TYR A 73 -36.21 13.39 -18.30
CA TYR A 73 -37.23 13.10 -19.31
C TYR A 73 -37.11 11.67 -19.86
N ASN A 74 -35.90 11.23 -20.23
CA ASN A 74 -35.68 9.88 -20.74
C ASN A 74 -35.93 8.82 -19.66
N ILE A 75 -35.51 9.06 -18.42
CA ILE A 75 -35.80 8.16 -17.28
C ILE A 75 -37.31 8.07 -17.05
N THR A 76 -38.04 9.18 -17.16
CA THR A 76 -39.51 9.20 -17.06
C THR A 76 -40.16 8.38 -18.17
N LEU A 77 -39.66 8.52 -19.41
CA LEU A 77 -40.12 7.70 -20.54
C LEU A 77 -39.87 6.22 -20.27
N LEU A 78 -38.71 5.83 -19.75
CA LEU A 78 -38.38 4.45 -19.41
C LEU A 78 -39.22 3.91 -18.24
N GLY A 79 -39.52 4.73 -17.22
CA GLY A 79 -40.25 4.35 -16.01
C GLY A 79 -39.41 3.60 -14.97
N LYS A 80 -38.38 2.87 -15.41
CA LYS A 80 -37.29 2.31 -14.59
C LYS A 80 -36.00 2.27 -15.40
N VAL A 81 -34.85 2.11 -14.75
CA VAL A 81 -33.55 1.93 -15.43
C VAL A 81 -32.93 0.62 -14.98
N ASP A 82 -32.88 -0.37 -15.87
CA ASP A 82 -32.20 -1.65 -15.60
C ASP A 82 -30.75 -1.63 -16.12
N CYS A 83 -30.47 -0.89 -17.19
CA CYS A 83 -29.16 -0.86 -17.82
C CYS A 83 -28.83 0.53 -18.34
N ILE A 84 -27.60 0.98 -18.12
CA ILE A 84 -27.02 2.13 -18.82
C ILE A 84 -25.89 1.65 -19.71
N ILE A 85 -25.91 2.04 -20.98
CA ILE A 85 -24.80 1.83 -21.92
C ILE A 85 -24.24 3.21 -22.27
N ASN A 86 -23.02 3.48 -21.85
CA ASN A 86 -22.35 4.75 -22.10
C ASN A 86 -21.21 4.59 -23.11
N LEU A 87 -21.37 5.20 -24.28
CA LEU A 87 -20.41 5.14 -25.39
C LEU A 87 -19.58 6.42 -25.53
N GLN A 88 -19.65 7.35 -24.58
CA GLN A 88 -18.94 8.64 -24.68
C GLN A 88 -17.41 8.51 -24.68
N GLY A 89 -16.88 7.36 -24.27
CA GLY A 89 -15.46 7.05 -24.37
C GLY A 89 -15.00 6.70 -25.79
N ILE A 90 -15.93 6.50 -26.73
CA ILE A 90 -15.64 6.41 -28.16
C ILE A 90 -15.71 7.82 -28.74
N THR A 91 -14.55 8.42 -29.00
CA THR A 91 -14.46 9.78 -29.53
C THR A 91 -13.85 9.80 -30.92
N GLU A 92 -13.83 10.96 -31.58
CA GLU A 92 -12.83 11.16 -32.64
C GLU A 92 -11.43 11.01 -32.04
N PHE A 93 -10.53 10.37 -32.79
CA PHE A 93 -9.16 10.18 -32.34
C PHE A 93 -8.52 11.55 -32.10
N SER A 94 -8.10 11.78 -30.86
CA SER A 94 -7.42 12.99 -30.45
C SER A 94 -6.39 12.63 -29.39
N SER A 95 -5.15 12.99 -29.62
CA SER A 95 -4.07 12.98 -28.64
C SER A 95 -4.05 14.32 -27.89
N ILE A 96 -3.27 14.41 -26.81
CA ILE A 96 -3.13 15.66 -26.06
C ILE A 96 -2.60 16.83 -26.92
N ASN A 97 -1.86 16.55 -27.99
CA ASN A 97 -1.26 17.58 -28.87
C ASN A 97 -2.24 18.13 -29.90
N ASP A 98 -3.39 17.49 -30.10
CA ASP A 98 -4.35 17.89 -31.14
C ASP A 98 -5.29 19.02 -30.69
N PHE A 99 -5.33 19.34 -29.38
CA PHE A 99 -6.15 20.41 -28.84
C PHE A 99 -5.44 21.76 -28.89
N GLU A 100 -6.05 22.74 -29.54
CA GLU A 100 -5.41 24.04 -29.78
C GLU A 100 -5.34 24.88 -28.50
N ASN A 101 -6.35 24.81 -27.64
CA ASN A 101 -6.50 25.70 -26.49
C ASN A 101 -7.19 25.04 -25.29
N MET A 102 -7.09 25.71 -24.14
CA MET A 102 -7.63 25.24 -22.87
C MET A 102 -9.15 25.06 -22.90
N HIS A 103 -9.87 25.92 -23.61
CA HIS A 103 -11.34 25.85 -23.67
C HIS A 103 -11.79 24.57 -24.39
N GLU A 104 -11.16 24.23 -25.53
CA GLU A 104 -11.44 23.00 -26.27
C GLU A 104 -11.18 21.75 -25.44
N TRP A 105 -10.00 21.66 -24.80
CA TRP A 105 -9.64 20.54 -23.93
C TRP A 105 -10.61 20.39 -22.74
N GLU A 106 -10.93 21.49 -22.06
CA GLU A 106 -11.84 21.48 -20.92
C GLU A 106 -13.25 21.06 -21.36
N ASN A 107 -13.75 21.60 -22.48
CA ASN A 107 -15.06 21.24 -23.01
C ASN A 107 -15.14 19.73 -23.32
N ARG A 108 -14.14 19.16 -24.00
CA ARG A 108 -14.12 17.72 -24.33
C ARG A 108 -14.07 16.84 -23.09
N THR A 109 -13.21 17.17 -22.13
CA THR A 109 -13.11 16.39 -20.88
C THR A 109 -14.36 16.48 -20.02
N LEU A 110 -14.98 17.67 -19.91
CA LEU A 110 -16.21 17.86 -19.14
C LEU A 110 -17.44 17.27 -19.80
N ASN A 111 -17.55 17.28 -21.12
CA ASN A 111 -18.68 16.67 -21.81
C ASN A 111 -18.78 15.15 -21.51
N ILE A 112 -17.64 14.45 -21.56
CA ILE A 112 -17.58 13.02 -21.20
C ILE A 112 -17.90 12.84 -19.71
N TYR A 113 -17.22 13.60 -18.84
CA TYR A 113 -17.41 13.46 -17.40
C TYR A 113 -18.85 13.79 -16.95
N ASN A 114 -19.45 14.85 -17.47
CA ASN A 114 -20.82 15.25 -17.13
C ASN A 114 -21.83 14.18 -17.54
N GLY A 115 -21.68 13.57 -18.71
CA GLY A 115 -22.56 12.50 -19.14
C GLY A 115 -22.47 11.28 -18.22
N LEU A 116 -21.26 10.85 -17.84
CA LEU A 116 -21.06 9.80 -16.83
C LEU A 116 -21.69 10.18 -15.48
N PHE A 117 -21.40 11.38 -14.99
CA PHE A 117 -21.77 11.86 -13.66
C PHE A 117 -23.28 12.05 -13.51
N TYR A 118 -23.92 12.83 -14.39
CA TYR A 118 -25.34 13.16 -14.25
C TYR A 118 -26.25 11.96 -14.53
N THR A 119 -25.88 11.09 -15.50
CA THR A 119 -26.68 9.88 -15.76
C THR A 119 -26.68 8.94 -14.56
N SER A 120 -25.51 8.74 -13.96
CA SER A 120 -25.35 7.91 -12.77
C SER A 120 -25.98 8.54 -11.52
N LYS A 121 -25.89 9.88 -11.37
CA LYS A 121 -26.49 10.61 -10.25
C LYS A 121 -28.02 10.57 -10.27
N ILE A 122 -28.63 10.84 -11.41
CA ILE A 122 -30.11 10.87 -11.53
C ILE A 122 -30.68 9.45 -11.53
N SER A 123 -29.97 8.47 -12.10
CA SER A 123 -30.41 7.07 -12.11
C SER A 123 -30.06 6.31 -10.82
N TYR A 124 -29.46 6.97 -9.83
CA TYR A 124 -28.84 6.29 -8.68
C TYR A 124 -29.78 5.34 -7.95
N ASP A 125 -31.01 5.77 -7.68
CA ASP A 125 -31.99 4.97 -6.94
C ASP A 125 -32.45 3.75 -7.74
N PHE A 126 -32.47 3.84 -9.08
CA PHE A 126 -32.75 2.67 -9.91
C PHE A 126 -31.58 1.67 -9.88
N LEU A 127 -30.35 2.19 -9.99
CA LEU A 127 -29.14 1.37 -10.05
C LEU A 127 -28.82 0.70 -8.71
N SER A 128 -29.02 1.39 -7.58
CA SER A 128 -28.65 0.90 -6.24
C SER A 128 -29.64 -0.07 -5.60
N ASN A 129 -30.91 -0.07 -6.02
CA ASN A 129 -31.97 -0.86 -5.38
C ASN A 129 -32.16 -2.27 -5.98
N ASN A 130 -31.41 -2.65 -7.01
CA ASN A 130 -31.61 -3.92 -7.72
C ASN A 130 -30.27 -4.54 -8.11
N SER A 131 -30.05 -5.80 -7.71
CA SER A 131 -28.81 -6.55 -7.96
C SER A 131 -28.62 -6.98 -9.42
N ASN A 132 -29.62 -6.78 -10.28
CA ASN A 132 -29.58 -7.11 -11.71
C ASN A 132 -29.54 -5.85 -12.60
N THR A 133 -29.03 -4.74 -12.06
CA THR A 133 -28.75 -3.52 -12.81
C THR A 133 -27.33 -3.52 -13.37
N ALA A 134 -27.14 -2.86 -14.50
CA ALA A 134 -25.85 -2.79 -15.18
C ALA A 134 -25.46 -1.39 -15.63
N TYR A 135 -24.16 -1.10 -15.59
CA TYR A 135 -23.55 0.05 -16.26
C TYR A 135 -22.39 -0.40 -17.14
N PHE A 136 -22.56 -0.26 -18.44
CA PHE A 136 -21.56 -0.62 -19.42
C PHE A 136 -20.92 0.61 -20.06
N GLY A 137 -19.61 0.55 -20.27
CA GLY A 137 -18.83 1.59 -20.93
C GLY A 137 -18.15 1.07 -22.19
N ALA A 138 -17.92 1.94 -23.16
CA ALA A 138 -17.04 1.65 -24.30
C ALA A 138 -16.02 2.76 -24.52
N THR A 139 -14.81 2.38 -24.95
CA THR A 139 -13.72 3.29 -25.28
C THR A 139 -13.05 2.90 -26.60
N ASN A 140 -12.36 3.86 -27.22
CA ASN A 140 -11.45 3.61 -28.34
C ASN A 140 -10.03 4.11 -28.03
N ILE A 141 -9.53 3.81 -26.83
CA ILE A 141 -8.15 4.14 -26.42
C ILE A 141 -7.16 3.40 -27.32
N GLY A 142 -7.47 2.13 -27.60
CA GLY A 142 -6.63 1.25 -28.42
C GLY A 142 -5.58 0.51 -27.60
N ASP A 143 -5.01 -0.54 -28.20
CA ASP A 143 -3.94 -1.36 -27.61
C ASP A 143 -4.22 -1.86 -26.19
N TYR A 144 -5.46 -2.30 -25.96
CA TYR A 144 -5.95 -2.79 -24.68
C TYR A 144 -5.78 -1.72 -23.59
N PHE A 145 -6.47 -0.59 -23.75
CA PHE A 145 -6.39 0.57 -22.85
C PHE A 145 -4.99 1.23 -22.81
N GLY A 146 -4.22 1.10 -23.88
CA GLY A 146 -2.86 1.63 -24.04
C GLY A 146 -1.75 0.79 -23.37
N LEU A 147 -2.05 -0.43 -22.91
CA LEU A 147 -1.10 -1.25 -22.15
C LEU A 147 -0.12 -2.04 -23.04
N GLU A 148 -0.51 -2.39 -24.27
CA GLU A 148 0.37 -3.07 -25.22
C GLU A 148 0.86 -2.16 -26.35
N ASN A 149 0.92 -0.85 -26.10
CA ASN A 149 1.45 0.14 -27.05
C ASN A 149 2.99 0.04 -27.17
N LYS A 150 3.46 -1.03 -27.82
CA LYS A 150 4.90 -1.34 -27.96
C LYS A 150 5.65 -0.40 -28.90
N ASN A 151 4.94 0.24 -29.83
CA ASN A 151 5.52 1.14 -30.81
C ASN A 151 5.61 2.58 -30.30
N HIS A 152 5.15 2.86 -29.08
CA HIS A 152 5.02 4.23 -28.56
C HIS A 152 4.21 5.13 -29.50
N GLU A 153 3.13 4.58 -30.07
CA GLU A 153 2.18 5.34 -30.90
C GLU A 153 1.31 6.23 -29.99
N THR A 154 0.69 7.27 -30.55
CA THR A 154 -0.27 8.06 -29.77
C THR A 154 -1.54 7.25 -29.52
N ILE A 155 -2.16 7.47 -28.36
CA ILE A 155 -3.43 6.84 -27.99
C ILE A 155 -4.51 7.89 -27.78
N ASN A 156 -5.78 7.48 -27.85
CA ASN A 156 -6.89 8.34 -27.50
C ASN A 156 -7.11 8.35 -25.97
N PRO A 157 -6.73 9.41 -25.24
CA PRO A 157 -6.62 9.35 -23.80
C PRO A 157 -7.95 9.57 -23.06
N LEU A 158 -8.95 10.13 -23.74
CA LEU A 158 -10.19 10.59 -23.10
C LEU A 158 -11.02 9.43 -22.52
N GLY A 159 -10.89 8.23 -23.08
CA GLY A 159 -11.49 7.01 -22.54
C GLY A 159 -11.08 6.69 -21.10
N GLY A 160 -9.95 7.23 -20.62
CA GLY A 160 -9.52 7.11 -19.22
C GLY A 160 -10.52 7.67 -18.22
N LEU A 161 -11.31 8.69 -18.60
CA LEU A 161 -12.40 9.20 -17.75
C LEU A 161 -13.47 8.13 -17.52
N VAL A 162 -13.82 7.37 -18.56
CA VAL A 162 -14.84 6.32 -18.51
C VAL A 162 -14.38 5.13 -17.67
N THR A 163 -13.16 4.65 -17.90
CA THR A 163 -12.61 3.49 -17.17
C THR A 163 -12.52 3.77 -15.68
N GLY A 164 -11.89 4.87 -15.28
CA GLY A 164 -11.74 5.25 -13.88
C GLY A 164 -13.09 5.49 -13.18
N PHE A 165 -14.04 6.12 -13.88
CA PHE A 165 -15.38 6.39 -13.34
C PHE A 165 -16.16 5.10 -13.07
N ILE A 166 -16.26 4.21 -14.06
CA ILE A 166 -17.08 3.00 -13.96
C ILE A 166 -16.50 2.03 -12.93
N LYS A 167 -15.16 1.93 -12.81
CA LYS A 167 -14.51 1.14 -11.75
C LYS A 167 -14.90 1.61 -10.36
N ALA A 168 -14.96 2.93 -10.13
CA ALA A 168 -15.38 3.49 -8.85
C ALA A 168 -16.89 3.34 -8.61
N LEU A 169 -17.71 3.48 -9.66
CA LEU A 169 -19.15 3.29 -9.59
C LEU A 169 -19.51 1.85 -9.21
N GLU A 170 -18.78 0.87 -9.76
CA GLU A 170 -18.93 -0.55 -9.41
C GLU A 170 -18.75 -0.79 -7.92
N LYS A 171 -17.70 -0.22 -7.29
CA LYS A 171 -17.48 -0.32 -5.84
C LYS A 171 -18.62 0.29 -5.03
N GLU A 172 -19.16 1.40 -5.51
CA GLU A 172 -20.19 2.15 -4.79
C GLU A 172 -21.56 1.46 -4.79
N LEU A 173 -21.89 0.74 -5.87
CA LEU A 173 -23.22 0.18 -6.10
C LEU A 173 -23.33 -1.32 -5.83
N ARG A 174 -22.27 -1.99 -5.33
CA ARG A 174 -22.24 -3.44 -5.13
C ARG A 174 -23.47 -3.97 -4.36
N PRO A 175 -24.03 -5.14 -4.74
CA PRO A 175 -23.73 -5.92 -5.95
C PRO A 175 -24.20 -5.20 -7.22
N PHE A 176 -23.33 -5.07 -8.23
CA PHE A 176 -23.59 -4.28 -9.43
C PHE A 176 -22.85 -4.85 -10.65
N ILE A 177 -23.51 -4.87 -11.81
CA ILE A 177 -22.90 -5.36 -13.05
C ILE A 177 -22.23 -4.19 -13.77
N SER A 178 -20.96 -4.35 -14.12
CA SER A 178 -20.27 -3.35 -14.92
C SER A 178 -19.17 -3.97 -15.77
N LYS A 179 -18.91 -3.34 -16.91
CA LYS A 179 -17.84 -3.71 -17.84
C LYS A 179 -17.52 -2.50 -18.71
N VAL A 180 -16.24 -2.31 -19.01
CA VAL A 180 -15.75 -1.34 -19.98
C VAL A 180 -15.04 -2.09 -21.09
N VAL A 181 -15.44 -1.83 -22.33
CA VAL A 181 -14.88 -2.48 -23.53
C VAL A 181 -14.06 -1.48 -24.32
N ASP A 182 -12.79 -1.78 -24.55
CA ASP A 182 -11.90 -0.97 -25.39
C ASP A 182 -11.77 -1.58 -26.79
N ILE A 183 -11.98 -0.74 -27.80
CA ILE A 183 -11.93 -1.11 -29.22
C ILE A 183 -10.70 -0.45 -29.86
N ASN A 184 -9.96 -1.21 -30.66
CA ASN A 184 -8.82 -0.67 -31.39
C ASN A 184 -9.23 -0.11 -32.77
N GLU A 185 -8.97 1.17 -33.02
CA GLU A 185 -9.25 1.79 -34.33
C GLU A 185 -8.35 1.23 -35.45
N SER A 186 -7.16 0.69 -35.13
CA SER A 186 -6.26 0.08 -36.12
C SER A 186 -6.87 -1.11 -36.85
N ASP A 187 -7.91 -1.72 -36.27
CA ASP A 187 -8.58 -2.89 -36.83
C ASP A 187 -9.51 -2.53 -38.00
N ASN A 188 -9.74 -1.23 -38.27
CA ASN A 188 -10.60 -0.73 -39.35
C ASN A 188 -12.01 -1.34 -39.36
N LEU A 189 -12.57 -1.60 -38.18
CA LEU A 189 -13.91 -2.14 -38.01
C LEU A 189 -14.97 -1.13 -38.45
N THR A 190 -16.05 -1.60 -39.07
CA THR A 190 -17.23 -0.78 -39.34
C THR A 190 -18.00 -0.50 -38.05
N ASP A 191 -18.79 0.59 -38.01
CA ASP A 191 -19.62 0.93 -36.85
C ASP A 191 -20.59 -0.21 -36.48
N GLU A 192 -21.06 -0.98 -37.48
CA GLU A 192 -21.89 -2.17 -37.25
C GLU A 192 -21.12 -3.33 -36.61
N GLN A 193 -19.88 -3.58 -37.03
CA GLN A 193 -19.03 -4.58 -36.40
C GLN A 193 -18.75 -4.21 -34.93
N VAL A 194 -18.46 -2.93 -34.67
CA VAL A 194 -18.27 -2.44 -33.30
C VAL A 194 -19.54 -2.61 -32.47
N ALA A 195 -20.71 -2.21 -32.99
CA ALA A 195 -21.99 -2.40 -32.30
C ALA A 195 -22.26 -3.87 -31.95
N ASN A 196 -22.00 -4.80 -32.88
CA ASN A 196 -22.19 -6.23 -32.64
C ASN A 196 -21.22 -6.79 -31.57
N ILE A 197 -19.96 -6.31 -31.57
CA ILE A 197 -18.98 -6.66 -30.53
C ILE A 197 -19.45 -6.16 -29.16
N LEU A 198 -19.90 -4.92 -29.07
CA LEU A 198 -20.38 -4.32 -27.82
C LEU A 198 -21.60 -5.06 -27.28
N LEU A 199 -22.59 -5.39 -28.13
CA LEU A 199 -23.76 -6.19 -27.71
C LEU A 199 -23.34 -7.53 -27.12
N LYS A 200 -22.41 -8.22 -27.79
CA LYS A 200 -21.89 -9.50 -27.32
C LYS A 200 -21.19 -9.37 -25.96
N GLU A 201 -20.38 -8.34 -25.78
CA GLU A 201 -19.66 -8.13 -24.52
C GLU A 201 -20.59 -7.69 -23.38
N PHE A 202 -21.54 -6.80 -23.65
CA PHE A 202 -22.51 -6.30 -22.67
C PHE A 202 -23.57 -7.34 -22.28
N SER A 203 -23.69 -8.43 -23.05
CA SER A 203 -24.51 -9.59 -22.68
C SER A 203 -23.83 -10.51 -21.64
N THR A 204 -22.64 -10.15 -21.16
CA THR A 204 -21.85 -10.97 -20.23
C THR A 204 -21.10 -10.10 -19.23
N TYR A 205 -20.80 -10.66 -18.06
CA TYR A 205 -19.99 -10.00 -17.04
C TYR A 205 -19.22 -11.04 -16.24
N GLY A 206 -18.08 -10.65 -15.69
CA GLY A 206 -17.23 -11.59 -14.97
C GLY A 206 -16.31 -10.90 -14.00
N LYS A 207 -15.23 -11.62 -13.67
CA LYS A 207 -14.26 -11.13 -12.70
C LYS A 207 -13.41 -9.97 -13.23
N LEU A 208 -13.39 -9.65 -14.52
CA LEU A 208 -12.60 -8.53 -15.04
C LEU A 208 -13.52 -7.46 -15.63
N ILE A 209 -13.35 -6.23 -15.17
CA ILE A 209 -14.16 -5.08 -15.58
C ILE A 209 -13.65 -4.43 -16.88
N GLU A 210 -12.34 -4.46 -17.13
CA GLU A 210 -11.70 -3.86 -18.30
C GLU A 210 -11.38 -4.96 -19.32
N ILE A 211 -12.04 -4.92 -20.48
CA ILE A 211 -11.86 -5.88 -21.59
C ILE A 211 -11.44 -5.13 -22.85
N GLY A 212 -10.26 -5.42 -23.38
CA GLY A 212 -9.78 -4.85 -24.63
C GLY A 212 -9.88 -5.84 -25.78
N ILE A 213 -10.19 -5.33 -26.98
CA ILE A 213 -10.35 -6.11 -28.20
C ILE A 213 -9.46 -5.51 -29.28
N LYS A 214 -8.55 -6.33 -29.81
CA LYS A 214 -7.69 -6.00 -30.96
C LYS A 214 -7.49 -7.24 -31.83
N ASN A 215 -7.67 -7.12 -33.14
CA ASN A 215 -7.55 -8.21 -34.12
C ASN A 215 -8.35 -9.47 -33.71
N ASN A 216 -9.59 -9.28 -33.23
CA ASN A 216 -10.44 -10.34 -32.65
C ASN A 216 -9.86 -11.08 -31.42
N VAL A 217 -8.75 -10.60 -30.86
CA VAL A 217 -8.18 -11.10 -29.61
C VAL A 217 -8.77 -10.32 -28.45
N ARG A 218 -9.31 -11.05 -27.48
CA ARG A 218 -9.94 -10.51 -26.27
C ARG A 218 -9.00 -10.67 -25.08
N LYS A 219 -8.66 -9.55 -24.43
CA LYS A 219 -7.81 -9.54 -23.23
C LYS A 219 -8.45 -8.78 -22.09
N GLY A 220 -8.23 -9.26 -20.87
CA GLY A 220 -8.57 -8.54 -19.65
C GLY A 220 -7.36 -7.83 -19.07
N VAL A 221 -7.59 -6.82 -18.23
CA VAL A 221 -6.53 -6.08 -17.52
C VAL A 221 -6.38 -6.61 -16.10
N ILE A 222 -5.14 -6.93 -15.72
CA ILE A 222 -4.75 -7.30 -14.35
C ILE A 222 -3.52 -6.53 -13.89
N THR A 223 -3.13 -6.72 -12.65
CA THR A 223 -1.98 -6.08 -12.01
C THR A 223 -0.94 -7.15 -11.66
N SER A 224 0.34 -6.85 -11.93
CA SER A 224 1.47 -7.72 -11.59
C SER A 224 2.53 -6.96 -10.82
N LYS A 225 3.24 -7.65 -9.92
CA LYS A 225 4.37 -7.08 -9.20
C LYS A 225 5.45 -6.66 -10.20
N VAL A 226 5.99 -5.45 -10.05
CA VAL A 226 7.15 -5.02 -10.84
C VAL A 226 8.38 -5.69 -10.25
N GLN A 227 9.17 -6.36 -11.08
CA GLN A 227 10.43 -6.94 -10.64
C GLN A 227 11.44 -5.81 -10.40
N ASP A 228 12.20 -5.91 -9.31
CA ASP A 228 13.30 -5.00 -9.00
C ASP A 228 14.52 -5.34 -9.86
N ASP A 229 14.35 -5.28 -11.19
CA ASP A 229 15.49 -5.35 -12.09
C ASP A 229 16.30 -4.06 -11.91
N VAL A 230 17.57 -4.25 -11.56
CA VAL A 230 18.55 -3.18 -11.47
C VAL A 230 18.79 -2.65 -12.88
N SER A 231 18.02 -1.66 -13.30
CA SER A 231 18.32 -0.89 -14.50
C SER A 231 19.76 -0.38 -14.38
N THR A 232 20.58 -0.69 -15.38
CA THR A 232 21.98 -0.26 -15.46
C THR A 232 22.12 1.20 -15.87
N THR A 233 21.01 1.89 -16.18
CA THR A 233 20.99 3.32 -16.56
C THR A 233 20.31 4.16 -15.47
N SER A 234 21.10 4.61 -14.48
CA SER A 234 20.63 5.61 -13.51
C SER A 234 20.41 6.95 -14.20
N PHE A 235 19.18 7.48 -14.16
CA PHE A 235 18.93 8.87 -14.55
C PHE A 235 19.67 9.80 -13.57
N LYS A 236 20.37 10.83 -14.05
CA LYS A 236 21.16 11.74 -13.19
C LYS A 236 20.60 13.15 -13.23
N LEU A 237 20.45 13.73 -12.05
CA LEU A 237 20.15 15.15 -11.84
C LEU A 237 21.33 15.79 -11.13
N SER A 238 21.64 17.03 -11.49
CA SER A 238 22.64 17.86 -10.83
C SER A 238 21.97 19.08 -10.17
N ASN A 239 22.75 19.86 -9.44
CA ASN A 239 22.32 21.13 -8.85
C ASN A 239 22.03 22.24 -9.87
N GLU A 240 22.28 22.02 -11.17
CA GLU A 240 21.95 22.95 -12.24
C GLU A 240 20.49 22.83 -12.70
N GLU A 241 19.82 21.73 -12.38
CA GLU A 241 18.46 21.48 -12.83
C GLU A 241 17.43 22.24 -11.98
N VAL A 242 16.41 22.77 -12.64
CA VAL A 242 15.28 23.45 -11.99
C VAL A 242 14.02 22.61 -12.12
N ILE A 243 13.39 22.29 -10.99
CA ILE A 243 12.20 21.43 -10.94
C ILE A 243 10.95 22.26 -10.67
N LEU A 244 10.00 22.25 -11.60
CA LEU A 244 8.67 22.85 -11.41
C LEU A 244 7.77 21.89 -10.64
N VAL A 245 7.16 22.36 -9.56
CA VAL A 245 6.32 21.54 -8.68
C VAL A 245 4.93 22.14 -8.56
N THR A 246 3.93 21.48 -9.17
CA THR A 246 2.52 21.89 -9.05
C THR A 246 1.93 21.37 -7.76
N GLY A 247 1.27 22.24 -6.98
CA GLY A 247 0.81 21.88 -5.63
C GLY A 247 1.97 21.64 -4.65
N GLY A 248 3.16 22.16 -4.93
CA GLY A 248 4.39 21.88 -4.18
C GLY A 248 4.52 22.59 -2.83
N GLY A 249 3.54 23.40 -2.43
CA GLY A 249 3.59 24.13 -1.16
C GLY A 249 3.27 23.29 0.07
N ARG A 250 2.55 22.16 -0.08
CA ARG A 250 1.99 21.38 1.02
C ARG A 250 1.86 19.88 0.69
N GLY A 251 1.65 19.06 1.71
CA GLY A 251 1.32 17.64 1.59
C GLY A 251 2.43 16.80 0.96
N ILE A 252 2.06 15.65 0.39
CA ILE A 252 3.00 14.65 -0.15
C ILE A 252 3.89 15.24 -1.26
N THR A 253 3.35 16.14 -2.09
CA THR A 253 4.09 16.75 -3.19
C THR A 253 5.25 17.60 -2.67
N TYR A 254 5.02 18.36 -1.60
CA TYR A 254 6.06 19.15 -0.93
C TYR A 254 7.15 18.23 -0.35
N GLU A 255 6.75 17.15 0.34
CA GLU A 255 7.69 16.20 0.95
C GLU A 255 8.57 15.52 -0.10
N CYS A 256 7.98 15.06 -1.21
CA CYS A 256 8.70 14.48 -2.34
C CYS A 256 9.67 15.49 -3.00
N ALA A 257 9.21 16.73 -3.23
CA ALA A 257 10.05 17.78 -3.81
C ALA A 257 11.22 18.17 -2.89
N LYS A 258 10.96 18.29 -1.58
CA LYS A 258 11.99 18.53 -0.55
C LYS A 258 13.02 17.41 -0.54
N LYS A 259 12.56 16.15 -0.52
CA LYS A 259 13.45 14.98 -0.53
C LYS A 259 14.32 14.94 -1.80
N LEU A 260 13.74 15.23 -2.96
CA LEU A 260 14.49 15.33 -4.22
C LEU A 260 15.59 16.39 -4.13
N ALA A 261 15.25 17.61 -3.72
CA ALA A 261 16.22 18.70 -3.62
C ALA A 261 17.35 18.42 -2.63
N ILE A 262 17.06 17.75 -1.51
CA ILE A 262 18.09 17.29 -0.56
C ILE A 262 19.06 16.30 -1.22
N SER A 263 18.53 15.37 -2.04
CA SER A 263 19.32 14.31 -2.67
C SER A 263 20.15 14.78 -3.87
N THR A 264 19.75 15.86 -4.54
CA THR A 264 20.35 16.28 -5.83
C THR A 264 20.92 17.69 -5.83
N GLY A 265 20.52 18.54 -4.87
CA GLY A 265 20.83 19.97 -4.86
C GLY A 265 20.02 20.79 -5.87
N THR A 266 18.99 20.22 -6.52
CA THR A 266 18.19 20.94 -7.54
C THR A 266 17.43 22.12 -6.96
N LYS A 267 17.28 23.19 -7.75
CA LYS A 267 16.40 24.32 -7.40
C LYS A 267 14.93 23.95 -7.61
N LEU A 268 14.06 24.35 -6.69
CA LEU A 268 12.61 24.13 -6.77
C LEU A 268 11.85 25.40 -7.17
N ILE A 269 10.94 25.30 -8.14
CA ILE A 269 9.89 26.31 -8.39
C ILE A 269 8.57 25.72 -7.87
N LEU A 270 8.22 26.08 -6.64
CA LEU A 270 7.02 25.60 -5.97
C LEU A 270 5.83 26.47 -6.34
N THR A 271 4.71 25.83 -6.67
CA THR A 271 3.49 26.55 -7.04
C THR A 271 2.26 26.03 -6.31
N GLY A 272 1.29 26.93 -6.11
CA GLY A 272 0.01 26.62 -5.48
C GLY A 272 -0.93 27.82 -5.46
N ARG A 273 -2.19 27.56 -5.08
CA ARG A 273 -3.25 28.58 -5.03
C ARG A 273 -3.17 29.48 -3.79
N THR A 274 -2.55 28.97 -2.73
CA THR A 274 -2.46 29.65 -1.43
C THR A 274 -1.55 30.87 -1.56
N GLU A 275 -2.00 32.01 -1.08
CA GLU A 275 -1.15 33.20 -1.02
C GLU A 275 -0.12 33.06 0.10
N LEU A 276 1.12 33.48 -0.17
CA LEU A 276 2.17 33.47 0.85
C LEU A 276 1.81 34.51 1.92
N PRO A 277 1.54 34.11 3.18
CA PRO A 277 1.16 35.07 4.20
C PRO A 277 2.36 35.91 4.66
N SER A 278 2.08 37.12 5.15
CA SER A 278 3.09 37.94 5.81
C SER A 278 3.54 37.29 7.12
N LYS A 279 4.85 37.31 7.39
CA LYS A 279 5.43 36.84 8.66
C LYS A 279 4.91 37.59 9.90
N ASN A 280 4.30 38.76 9.70
CA ASN A 280 3.74 39.59 10.76
C ASN A 280 2.27 39.25 11.08
N ASN A 281 1.64 38.34 10.33
CA ASN A 281 0.27 37.92 10.62
C ASN A 281 0.23 37.17 11.96
N PRO A 282 -0.69 37.52 12.89
CA PRO A 282 -0.72 36.92 14.24
C PRO A 282 -0.80 35.40 14.24
N TYR A 283 -1.63 34.83 13.36
CA TYR A 283 -1.81 33.38 13.25
C TYR A 283 -0.58 32.61 12.73
N ILE A 284 0.43 33.30 12.20
CA ILE A 284 1.72 32.70 11.81
C ILE A 284 2.65 32.58 13.03
N GLN A 285 2.55 33.50 13.99
CA GLN A 285 3.43 33.54 15.15
C GLN A 285 2.95 32.68 16.32
N MET A 286 1.67 32.30 16.32
CA MET A 286 1.10 31.37 17.30
C MET A 286 1.84 30.02 17.31
N SER A 287 1.95 29.39 18.47
CA SER A 287 2.28 27.97 18.61
C SER A 287 1.12 27.09 18.08
N GLU A 288 1.37 25.79 17.88
CA GLU A 288 0.31 24.86 17.44
C GLU A 288 -0.87 24.83 18.43
N ILE A 289 -0.59 24.79 19.74
CA ILE A 289 -1.61 24.78 20.80
C ILE A 289 -2.45 26.06 20.77
N GLU A 290 -1.83 27.22 20.53
CA GLU A 290 -2.55 28.50 20.40
C GLU A 290 -3.41 28.53 19.14
N PHE A 291 -2.89 28.06 18.01
CA PHE A 291 -3.61 28.06 16.74
C PHE A 291 -4.81 27.09 16.73
N GLU A 292 -4.70 25.95 17.42
CA GLU A 292 -5.83 25.03 17.61
C GLU A 292 -6.98 25.68 18.40
N LYS A 293 -6.65 26.42 19.48
CA LYS A 293 -7.64 27.15 20.28
C LYS A 293 -8.25 28.31 19.50
N TYR A 294 -7.46 28.96 18.65
CA TYR A 294 -7.87 30.10 17.83
C TYR A 294 -9.04 29.80 16.90
N LYS A 295 -9.31 28.53 16.53
CA LYS A 295 -10.47 28.17 15.68
C LYS A 295 -11.80 28.68 16.25
N LYS A 296 -12.03 28.47 17.56
CA LYS A 296 -13.29 28.88 18.20
C LYS A 296 -13.41 30.40 18.25
N GLU A 297 -12.32 31.08 18.61
CA GLU A 297 -12.25 32.54 18.67
C GLU A 297 -12.48 33.16 17.30
N PHE A 298 -11.80 32.65 16.27
CA PHE A 298 -11.98 33.05 14.88
C PHE A 298 -13.44 32.90 14.43
N MET A 299 -14.08 31.78 14.74
CA MET A 299 -15.47 31.56 14.36
C MET A 299 -16.43 32.56 15.01
N VAL A 300 -16.26 32.83 16.31
CA VAL A 300 -17.07 33.81 17.05
C VAL A 300 -16.83 35.22 16.53
N GLU A 301 -15.56 35.60 16.32
CA GLU A 301 -15.19 36.92 15.82
C GLU A 301 -15.74 37.16 14.41
N ARG A 302 -15.61 36.20 13.50
CA ARG A 302 -16.14 36.34 12.14
C ARG A 302 -17.65 36.46 12.12
N LYS A 303 -18.35 35.67 12.94
CA LYS A 303 -19.81 35.77 13.08
C LYS A 303 -20.25 37.09 13.71
N ARG A 304 -19.41 37.70 14.56
CA ARG A 304 -19.65 39.04 15.13
C ARG A 304 -19.46 40.15 14.08
N ILE A 305 -18.42 40.03 13.24
CA ILE A 305 -18.11 41.02 12.18
C ILE A 305 -19.17 40.96 11.07
N ASP A 306 -19.53 39.76 10.63
CA ASP A 306 -20.58 39.54 9.64
C ASP A 306 -21.56 38.46 10.12
N PRO A 307 -22.69 38.87 10.72
CA PRO A 307 -23.72 37.94 11.18
C PRO A 307 -24.36 37.11 10.06
N ASN A 308 -24.25 37.51 8.80
CA ASN A 308 -24.87 36.81 7.68
C ASN A 308 -24.04 35.63 7.15
N LEU A 309 -22.74 35.56 7.48
CA LEU A 309 -21.89 34.43 7.07
C LEU A 309 -22.40 33.12 7.66
N SER A 310 -22.58 32.11 6.81
CA SER A 310 -22.88 30.75 7.25
C SER A 310 -21.69 30.14 8.00
N VAL A 311 -21.96 29.13 8.84
CA VAL A 311 -20.91 28.40 9.56
C VAL A 311 -19.91 27.76 8.57
N ILE A 312 -20.40 27.27 7.44
CA ILE A 312 -19.60 26.62 6.40
C ILE A 312 -18.63 27.63 5.76
N GLU A 313 -19.08 28.84 5.45
CA GLU A 313 -18.22 29.89 4.88
C GLU A 313 -17.10 30.28 5.85
N ILE A 314 -17.42 30.45 7.14
CA ILE A 314 -16.41 30.77 8.16
C ILE A 314 -15.39 29.63 8.30
N VAL A 315 -15.84 28.37 8.28
CA VAL A 315 -14.93 27.22 8.31
C VAL A 315 -14.02 27.22 7.08
N PHE A 316 -14.53 27.51 5.88
CA PHE A 316 -13.71 27.65 4.68
C PHE A 316 -12.66 28.75 4.79
N GLU A 317 -12.98 29.88 5.41
CA GLU A 317 -12.01 30.94 5.67
C GLU A 317 -10.92 30.50 6.67
N TYR A 318 -11.31 29.81 7.74
CA TYR A 318 -10.35 29.27 8.70
C TYR A 318 -9.39 28.25 8.04
N GLU A 319 -9.93 27.37 7.20
CA GLU A 319 -9.11 26.42 6.44
C GLU A 319 -8.12 27.12 5.50
N LYS A 320 -8.48 28.27 4.90
CA LYS A 320 -7.52 29.09 4.13
C LYS A 320 -6.37 29.58 5.01
N LEU A 321 -6.64 30.02 6.24
CA LEU A 321 -5.61 30.46 7.19
C LEU A 321 -4.70 29.30 7.62
N LYS A 322 -5.29 28.15 7.97
CA LYS A 322 -4.56 26.92 8.30
C LYS A 322 -3.63 26.51 7.15
N ASN A 323 -4.14 26.52 5.92
CA ASN A 323 -3.38 26.20 4.72
C ASN A 323 -2.23 27.21 4.48
N ALA A 324 -2.45 28.50 4.72
CA ALA A 324 -1.41 29.52 4.60
C ALA A 324 -0.31 29.35 5.66
N ARG A 325 -0.67 28.99 6.90
CA ARG A 325 0.27 28.70 7.98
C ARG A 325 1.16 27.50 7.65
N VAL A 326 0.57 26.39 7.18
CA VAL A 326 1.34 25.21 6.73
C VAL A 326 2.32 25.56 5.62
N LEU A 327 1.86 26.32 4.60
CA LEU A 327 2.75 26.80 3.54
C LEU A 327 3.94 27.60 4.10
N PHE A 328 3.68 28.58 4.97
CA PHE A 328 4.73 29.41 5.56
C PHE A 328 5.78 28.57 6.30
N ASN A 329 5.33 27.65 7.16
CA ASN A 329 6.21 26.77 7.92
C ASN A 329 7.03 25.87 7.01
N ASN A 330 6.42 25.31 5.96
CA ASN A 330 7.10 24.50 4.97
C ASN A 330 8.20 25.26 4.23
N LEU A 331 7.93 26.50 3.79
CA LEU A 331 8.96 27.31 3.14
C LEU A 331 10.09 27.69 4.10
N LYS A 332 9.77 27.97 5.37
CA LYS A 332 10.79 28.20 6.40
C LYS A 332 11.70 26.98 6.57
N ILE A 333 11.15 25.76 6.61
CA ILE A 333 11.93 24.53 6.69
C ILE A 333 12.89 24.41 5.49
N LEU A 334 12.43 24.72 4.27
CA LEU A 334 13.31 24.70 3.09
C LEU A 334 14.45 25.72 3.21
N THR A 335 14.17 26.92 3.74
CA THR A 335 15.19 27.94 4.00
C THR A 335 16.21 27.48 5.04
N ASP A 336 15.74 26.88 6.14
CA ASP A 336 16.60 26.38 7.22
C ASP A 336 17.51 25.23 6.73
N LEU A 337 17.00 24.40 5.80
CA LEU A 337 17.76 23.36 5.10
C LEU A 337 18.66 23.88 3.97
N LYS A 338 18.67 25.20 3.72
CA LYS A 338 19.43 25.86 2.64
C LYS A 338 19.10 25.32 1.24
N ILE A 339 17.88 24.84 1.05
CA ILE A 339 17.39 24.41 -0.27
C ILE A 339 17.09 25.66 -1.10
N GLN A 340 17.51 25.66 -2.37
CA GLN A 340 17.16 26.73 -3.29
C GLN A 340 15.72 26.56 -3.78
N PHE A 341 14.86 27.54 -3.52
CA PHE A 341 13.50 27.53 -4.02
C PHE A 341 12.94 28.93 -4.28
N ASP A 342 11.95 28.99 -5.18
CA ASP A 342 11.02 30.11 -5.30
C ASP A 342 9.59 29.59 -5.11
N TYR A 343 8.75 30.32 -4.38
CA TYR A 343 7.31 30.05 -4.33
C TYR A 343 6.55 31.08 -5.18
N ILE A 344 5.81 30.61 -6.18
CA ILE A 344 5.02 31.46 -7.07
C ILE A 344 3.56 31.00 -7.03
N LYS A 345 2.66 31.91 -6.64
CA LYS A 345 1.21 31.64 -6.62
C LYS A 345 0.75 31.38 -8.04
N CYS A 346 0.20 30.19 -8.29
CA CYS A 346 -0.31 29.79 -9.59
C CYS A 346 -1.42 28.74 -9.39
N ASP A 347 -2.58 28.97 -10.00
CA ASP A 347 -3.64 27.97 -10.10
C ASP A 347 -3.53 27.24 -11.44
N PHE A 348 -2.96 26.03 -11.42
CA PHE A 348 -2.84 25.15 -12.58
C PHE A 348 -4.18 24.54 -13.04
N SER A 349 -5.33 25.06 -12.59
CA SER A 349 -6.62 24.83 -13.26
C SER A 349 -7.06 25.98 -14.17
N LYS A 350 -6.29 27.08 -14.22
CA LYS A 350 -6.64 28.32 -14.94
C LYS A 350 -5.47 28.80 -15.81
N GLU A 351 -5.69 28.85 -17.13
CA GLU A 351 -4.68 29.20 -18.13
C GLU A 351 -3.99 30.54 -17.88
N LYS A 352 -4.76 31.57 -17.51
CA LYS A 352 -4.22 32.90 -17.19
C LYS A 352 -3.02 32.85 -16.23
N TYR A 353 -3.13 32.12 -15.11
CA TYR A 353 -2.05 32.06 -14.12
C TYR A 353 -0.86 31.23 -14.59
N VAL A 354 -1.07 30.25 -15.47
CA VAL A 354 0.02 29.45 -16.04
C VAL A 354 0.81 30.25 -17.08
N VAL A 355 0.12 31.05 -17.89
CA VAL A 355 0.76 31.98 -18.83
C VAL A 355 1.57 33.04 -18.08
N GLU A 356 1.01 33.64 -17.03
CA GLU A 356 1.73 34.60 -16.17
C GLU A 356 2.97 33.96 -15.51
N LEU A 357 2.85 32.73 -15.02
CA LEU A 357 3.99 31.98 -14.48
C LEU A 357 5.05 31.73 -15.55
N LYS A 358 4.66 31.29 -16.75
CA LYS A 358 5.60 31.00 -17.84
C LYS A 358 6.35 32.27 -18.25
N GLN A 359 5.63 33.38 -18.44
CA GLN A 359 6.22 34.68 -18.74
C GLN A 359 7.22 35.10 -17.65
N HIS A 360 6.86 34.97 -16.37
CA HIS A 360 7.75 35.30 -15.27
C HIS A 360 9.05 34.48 -15.29
N LEU A 361 8.97 33.19 -15.62
CA LEU A 361 10.14 32.31 -15.72
C LEU A 361 11.01 32.68 -16.92
N ASP A 362 10.40 33.01 -18.06
CA ASP A 362 11.10 33.44 -19.27
C ASP A 362 11.82 34.78 -19.06
N ASP A 363 11.15 35.76 -18.46
CA ASP A 363 11.75 37.08 -18.14
C ASP A 363 12.98 36.94 -17.23
N LYS A 364 13.00 35.92 -16.37
CA LYS A 364 14.12 35.61 -15.47
C LYS A 364 15.14 34.62 -16.07
N ASN A 365 14.96 34.18 -17.31
CA ASN A 365 15.76 33.14 -17.96
C ASN A 365 15.86 31.83 -17.13
N ILE A 366 14.78 31.46 -16.44
CA ILE A 366 14.71 30.23 -15.65
C ILE A 366 14.23 29.10 -16.56
N ARG A 367 15.15 28.19 -16.91
CA ARG A 367 14.84 27.00 -17.71
C ARG A 367 14.41 25.85 -16.79
N ILE A 368 13.21 25.33 -17.00
CA ILE A 368 12.71 24.14 -16.29
C ILE A 368 13.28 22.88 -16.92
N SER A 369 13.71 21.95 -16.06
CA SER A 369 14.33 20.68 -16.44
C SER A 369 13.47 19.46 -16.12
N GLY A 370 12.67 19.55 -15.07
CA GLY A 370 11.82 18.45 -14.61
C GLY A 370 10.54 18.98 -13.98
N ILE A 371 9.51 18.15 -13.96
CA ILE A 371 8.19 18.53 -13.47
C ILE A 371 7.70 17.49 -12.45
N ILE A 372 7.18 17.96 -11.33
CA ILE A 372 6.39 17.17 -10.40
C ILE A 372 4.96 17.70 -10.45
N ASN A 373 4.05 16.92 -11.05
CA ASN A 373 2.64 17.29 -11.16
C ASN A 373 1.85 16.75 -9.94
N GLY A 374 1.70 17.59 -8.91
CA GLY A 374 1.00 17.26 -7.67
C GLY A 374 -0.29 18.02 -7.43
N ALA A 375 -0.76 18.81 -8.39
CA ALA A 375 -2.03 19.51 -8.29
C ALA A 375 -3.21 18.53 -8.18
N GLY A 376 -4.09 18.79 -7.21
CA GLY A 376 -5.24 17.92 -6.94
C GLY A 376 -6.20 18.53 -5.95
N LEU A 377 -7.42 17.99 -5.93
CA LEU A 377 -8.45 18.27 -4.96
C LEU A 377 -8.95 16.95 -4.36
N PRO A 378 -9.35 16.96 -3.08
CA PRO A 378 -9.94 15.78 -2.48
C PRO A 378 -11.33 15.52 -3.04
N SER A 379 -11.75 14.25 -3.04
CA SER A 379 -13.10 13.83 -3.40
C SER A 379 -13.71 12.94 -2.33
N PHE A 380 -14.93 13.28 -1.94
CA PHE A 380 -15.71 12.57 -0.92
C PHE A 380 -17.18 12.44 -1.32
N GLY A 381 -17.85 11.45 -0.74
CA GLY A 381 -19.29 11.24 -0.85
C GLY A 381 -19.72 10.41 -2.07
N LYS A 382 -20.79 9.64 -1.87
CA LYS A 382 -21.48 8.87 -2.91
C LYS A 382 -22.07 9.79 -3.97
N ILE A 383 -22.22 9.30 -5.20
CA ILE A 383 -22.61 10.11 -6.36
C ILE A 383 -23.96 10.80 -6.20
N ASN A 384 -24.95 10.16 -5.56
CA ASN A 384 -26.27 10.75 -5.30
C ASN A 384 -26.20 12.01 -4.43
N ALA A 385 -25.36 12.00 -3.39
CA ALA A 385 -25.17 13.12 -2.46
C ALA A 385 -24.01 14.05 -2.86
N LYS A 386 -23.20 13.69 -3.86
CA LYS A 386 -22.00 14.45 -4.24
C LYS A 386 -22.37 15.82 -4.80
N ASN A 387 -21.65 16.86 -4.36
CA ASN A 387 -21.80 18.21 -4.87
C ASN A 387 -21.25 18.30 -6.31
N GLU A 388 -22.08 18.77 -7.23
CA GLU A 388 -21.81 18.76 -8.67
C GLU A 388 -20.60 19.62 -9.05
N LEU A 389 -20.54 20.85 -8.54
CA LEU A 389 -19.47 21.80 -8.83
C LEU A 389 -18.12 21.35 -8.26
N LEU A 390 -18.12 20.79 -7.03
CA LEU A 390 -16.91 20.25 -6.44
C LEU A 390 -16.39 19.05 -7.24
N ALA A 391 -17.27 18.14 -7.66
CA ALA A 391 -16.89 16.96 -8.44
C ALA A 391 -16.28 17.35 -9.80
N GLN A 392 -16.88 18.32 -10.50
CA GLN A 392 -16.31 18.87 -11.73
C GLN A 392 -14.91 19.48 -11.49
N ASN A 393 -14.73 20.23 -10.39
CA ASN A 393 -13.43 20.82 -10.06
C ASN A 393 -12.36 19.77 -9.74
N VAL A 394 -12.72 18.62 -9.15
CA VAL A 394 -11.80 17.49 -8.93
C VAL A 394 -11.25 16.95 -10.26
N VAL A 395 -12.09 16.88 -11.29
CA VAL A 395 -11.65 16.48 -12.63
C VAL A 395 -10.79 17.57 -13.26
N LYS A 396 -11.28 18.81 -13.31
CA LYS A 396 -10.59 19.97 -13.93
C LYS A 396 -9.18 20.17 -13.38
N VAL A 397 -8.98 20.06 -12.07
CA VAL A 397 -7.66 20.30 -11.48
C VAL A 397 -6.61 19.30 -11.96
N LYS A 398 -6.97 18.06 -12.30
CA LYS A 398 -6.01 17.08 -12.84
C LYS A 398 -5.93 17.17 -14.36
N SER A 399 -7.07 17.22 -15.05
CA SER A 399 -7.11 17.26 -16.53
C SER A 399 -6.48 18.54 -17.07
N ASN A 400 -6.83 19.71 -16.52
CA ASN A 400 -6.33 20.99 -17.01
C ASN A 400 -4.86 21.19 -16.67
N SER A 401 -4.42 20.76 -15.48
CA SER A 401 -3.03 20.88 -15.06
C SER A 401 -2.09 20.11 -16.00
N ILE A 402 -2.42 18.86 -16.35
CA ILE A 402 -1.55 18.09 -17.25
C ILE A 402 -1.54 18.67 -18.67
N PHE A 403 -2.69 19.14 -19.17
CA PHE A 403 -2.77 19.81 -20.47
C PHE A 403 -1.90 21.06 -20.53
N MET A 404 -1.99 21.93 -19.52
CA MET A 404 -1.19 23.16 -19.48
C MET A 404 0.29 22.89 -19.27
N LEU A 405 0.66 21.88 -18.46
CA LEU A 405 2.05 21.46 -18.34
C LEU A 405 2.60 20.97 -19.67
N PHE A 406 1.82 20.17 -20.39
CA PHE A 406 2.19 19.71 -21.73
C PHE A 406 2.40 20.89 -22.69
N LYS A 407 1.37 21.74 -22.83
CA LYS A 407 1.33 22.84 -23.80
C LYS A 407 2.37 23.94 -23.55
N TYR A 408 2.57 24.36 -22.29
CA TYR A 408 3.41 25.52 -21.98
C TYR A 408 4.83 25.18 -21.53
N PHE A 409 5.08 23.93 -21.12
CA PHE A 409 6.40 23.54 -20.60
C PHE A 409 7.01 22.38 -21.40
N ILE A 410 6.28 21.28 -21.60
CA ILE A 410 6.85 20.08 -22.23
C ILE A 410 7.13 20.29 -23.72
N THR A 411 6.21 20.91 -24.48
CA THR A 411 6.42 21.14 -25.92
C THR A 411 7.40 22.28 -26.21
N GLN A 412 7.62 23.17 -25.24
CA GLN A 412 8.42 24.39 -25.40
C GLN A 412 9.85 24.25 -24.85
N SER A 413 10.17 23.16 -24.16
CA SER A 413 11.45 22.98 -23.48
C SER A 413 11.86 21.51 -23.44
N GLN A 414 13.16 21.25 -23.35
CA GLN A 414 13.66 19.88 -23.16
C GLN A 414 13.48 19.46 -21.71
N ILE A 415 12.25 19.11 -21.34
CA ILE A 415 11.92 18.52 -20.05
C ILE A 415 12.45 17.08 -20.03
N LYS A 416 13.22 16.75 -19.00
CA LYS A 416 13.84 15.43 -18.86
C LYS A 416 12.86 14.40 -18.31
N PHE A 417 12.03 14.82 -17.36
CA PHE A 417 11.02 13.96 -16.74
C PHE A 417 9.81 14.74 -16.25
N ILE A 418 8.68 14.06 -16.18
CA ILE A 418 7.50 14.48 -15.43
C ILE A 418 6.98 13.32 -14.58
N ILE A 419 6.88 13.53 -13.27
CA ILE A 419 6.22 12.58 -12.37
C ILE A 419 4.87 13.13 -11.96
N HIS A 420 3.84 12.30 -12.12
CA HIS A 420 2.49 12.62 -11.73
C HIS A 420 2.12 11.96 -10.40
N MET A 421 1.62 12.77 -9.45
CA MET A 421 1.02 12.27 -8.22
C MET A 421 -0.38 11.72 -8.53
N GLY A 422 -0.42 10.43 -8.87
CA GLY A 422 -1.62 9.66 -9.16
C GLY A 422 -2.27 9.07 -7.90
N SER A 423 -3.10 8.06 -8.10
CA SER A 423 -3.80 7.33 -7.04
C SER A 423 -4.09 5.91 -7.49
N ILE A 424 -3.98 4.94 -6.58
CA ILE A 424 -4.45 3.56 -6.82
C ILE A 424 -5.92 3.49 -7.23
N SER A 425 -6.73 4.49 -6.87
CA SER A 425 -8.14 4.58 -7.26
C SER A 425 -8.33 4.73 -8.77
N GLY A 426 -7.35 5.29 -9.50
CA GLY A 426 -7.40 5.33 -10.96
C GLY A 426 -7.40 3.93 -11.56
N ARG A 427 -6.59 3.02 -11.00
CA ARG A 427 -6.53 1.63 -11.46
C ARG A 427 -7.70 0.79 -10.97
N PHE A 428 -8.03 0.84 -9.68
CA PHE A 428 -8.96 -0.11 -9.06
C PHE A 428 -10.38 0.44 -8.84
N GLY A 429 -10.57 1.75 -8.98
CA GLY A 429 -11.77 2.44 -8.47
C GLY A 429 -11.77 2.54 -6.95
N MET A 430 -12.57 3.46 -6.42
CA MET A 430 -12.79 3.60 -4.98
C MET A 430 -14.20 4.15 -4.73
N ASP A 431 -14.92 3.55 -3.76
CA ASP A 431 -16.27 3.99 -3.42
C ASP A 431 -16.32 5.48 -3.02
N GLY A 432 -17.30 6.23 -3.54
CA GLY A 432 -17.42 7.67 -3.31
C GLY A 432 -16.37 8.54 -3.99
N GLN A 433 -15.57 7.99 -4.91
CA GLN A 433 -14.49 8.71 -5.62
C GLN A 433 -14.57 8.57 -7.14
N VAL A 434 -15.78 8.57 -7.71
CA VAL A 434 -16.02 8.42 -9.16
C VAL A 434 -15.31 9.49 -10.01
N ASP A 435 -15.32 10.74 -9.54
CA ASP A 435 -14.64 11.90 -10.12
C ASP A 435 -13.12 11.82 -10.02
N TYR A 436 -12.61 11.47 -8.84
CA TYR A 436 -11.18 11.37 -8.60
C TYR A 436 -10.55 10.19 -9.35
N SER A 437 -11.25 9.06 -9.42
CA SER A 437 -10.81 7.86 -10.15
C SER A 437 -10.82 8.09 -11.66
N ALA A 438 -11.85 8.76 -12.19
CA ALA A 438 -11.90 9.18 -13.60
C ALA A 438 -10.69 10.07 -13.96
N ALA A 439 -10.42 11.08 -13.14
CA ALA A 439 -9.33 12.01 -13.38
C ALA A 439 -7.94 11.36 -13.20
N ALA A 440 -7.81 10.40 -12.28
CA ALA A 440 -6.57 9.67 -12.05
C ALA A 440 -6.23 8.71 -13.20
N ASP A 441 -7.22 8.01 -13.78
CA ASP A 441 -6.97 7.10 -14.90
C ASP A 441 -6.73 7.87 -16.22
N LEU A 442 -7.43 9.01 -16.44
CA LEU A 442 -7.10 9.94 -17.53
C LEU A 442 -5.62 10.37 -17.48
N LEU A 443 -5.09 10.63 -16.29
CA LEU A 443 -3.69 11.02 -16.09
C LEU A 443 -2.72 9.95 -16.59
N VAL A 444 -3.04 8.67 -16.40
CA VAL A 444 -2.25 7.53 -16.91
C VAL A 444 -2.24 7.50 -18.43
N LYS A 445 -3.40 7.72 -19.07
CA LYS A 445 -3.48 7.72 -20.55
C LYS A 445 -2.75 8.90 -21.17
N ILE A 446 -2.79 10.06 -20.51
CA ILE A 446 -2.03 11.23 -20.96
C ILE A 446 -0.53 11.04 -20.74
N SER A 447 -0.10 10.39 -19.65
CA SER A 447 1.31 10.05 -19.43
C SER A 447 1.87 9.17 -20.57
N ASN A 448 1.08 8.20 -21.05
CA ASN A 448 1.41 7.42 -22.24
C ASN A 448 1.59 8.32 -23.48
N ASN A 449 0.65 9.23 -23.74
CA ASN A 449 0.79 10.21 -24.84
C ASN A 449 2.06 11.08 -24.72
N ILE A 450 2.43 11.53 -23.51
CA ILE A 450 3.66 12.31 -23.31
C ILE A 450 4.90 11.48 -23.68
N ASN A 451 4.94 10.21 -23.26
CA ASN A 451 6.02 9.27 -23.60
C ASN A 451 6.08 8.98 -25.12
N SER A 452 4.94 8.93 -25.79
CA SER A 452 4.86 8.72 -27.25
C SER A 452 5.24 9.95 -28.07
N LEU A 453 4.84 11.15 -27.61
CA LEU A 453 4.99 12.40 -28.36
C LEU A 453 6.33 13.10 -28.11
N THR A 454 7.02 12.77 -27.01
CA THR A 454 8.18 13.54 -26.55
C THR A 454 9.25 12.64 -25.96
N ASN A 455 10.48 13.15 -25.85
CA ASN A 455 11.56 12.48 -25.12
C ASN A 455 11.47 12.65 -23.59
N THR A 456 10.36 13.20 -23.08
CA THR A 456 10.14 13.41 -21.65
C THR A 456 9.75 12.09 -21.01
N LYS A 457 10.49 11.63 -20.01
CA LYS A 457 10.12 10.47 -19.20
C LYS A 457 8.89 10.80 -18.34
N SER A 458 7.72 10.29 -18.71
CA SER A 458 6.46 10.52 -18.00
C SER A 458 6.03 9.27 -17.24
N ILE A 459 5.72 9.42 -15.95
CA ILE A 459 5.21 8.32 -15.13
C ILE A 459 4.15 8.80 -14.16
N VAL A 460 3.09 8.00 -14.01
CA VAL A 460 2.10 8.16 -12.94
C VAL A 460 2.40 7.20 -11.81
N ILE A 461 2.58 7.75 -10.60
CA ILE A 461 2.67 6.93 -9.39
C ILE A 461 1.29 6.89 -8.73
N GLY A 462 0.67 5.70 -8.77
CA GLY A 462 -0.57 5.42 -8.06
C GLY A 462 -0.31 5.20 -6.58
N TRP A 463 -0.49 6.27 -5.80
CA TRP A 463 -0.27 6.26 -4.35
C TRP A 463 -1.45 5.63 -3.58
N PRO A 464 -1.19 4.95 -2.45
CA PRO A 464 -2.19 4.64 -1.45
C PRO A 464 -2.45 5.86 -0.57
N ALA A 465 -3.20 5.71 0.53
CA ALA A 465 -3.28 6.76 1.54
C ALA A 465 -1.89 6.98 2.17
N TRP A 466 -1.50 8.22 2.43
CA TRP A 466 -0.27 8.57 3.16
C TRP A 466 -0.63 8.88 4.61
N ASP A 467 0.20 8.42 5.54
CA ASP A 467 0.13 8.89 6.93
C ASP A 467 0.77 10.29 7.06
N GLU A 468 0.46 10.95 8.18
CA GLU A 468 1.08 12.19 8.65
C GLU A 468 0.84 13.47 7.81
N VAL A 469 0.66 13.39 6.49
CA VAL A 469 0.49 14.55 5.60
C VAL A 469 -0.47 14.30 4.43
N GLY A 470 -1.01 15.39 3.87
CA GLY A 470 -1.83 15.36 2.66
C GLY A 470 -3.34 15.24 2.90
N MET A 471 -4.09 14.92 1.85
CA MET A 471 -5.57 14.95 1.86
C MET A 471 -6.20 13.85 2.74
N ALA A 472 -5.44 12.81 3.09
CA ALA A 472 -5.89 11.71 3.92
C ALA A 472 -5.94 12.04 5.43
N MET A 473 -5.32 13.14 5.85
CA MET A 473 -5.24 13.60 7.25
C MET A 473 -6.39 14.53 7.68
N ASN A 474 -7.47 14.58 6.91
CA ASN A 474 -8.71 15.17 7.42
C ASN A 474 -9.34 14.16 8.39
N ASP A 475 -9.70 14.56 9.61
CA ASP A 475 -10.17 13.67 10.68
C ASP A 475 -11.33 12.74 10.25
N ASP A 476 -12.21 13.22 9.38
CA ASP A 476 -13.33 12.43 8.83
C ASP A 476 -12.86 11.40 7.78
N VAL A 477 -11.74 11.69 7.12
CA VAL A 477 -11.14 10.86 6.06
C VAL A 477 -10.26 9.78 6.64
N GLU A 478 -9.48 10.08 7.68
CA GLU A 478 -8.69 9.05 8.38
C GLU A 478 -9.62 8.00 8.98
N LYS A 479 -10.73 8.43 9.61
CA LYS A 479 -11.76 7.52 10.16
C LYS A 479 -12.29 6.54 9.12
N VAL A 480 -12.75 7.05 7.97
CA VAL A 480 -13.32 6.20 6.91
C VAL A 480 -12.25 5.35 6.21
N GLN A 481 -11.12 5.93 5.83
CA GLN A 481 -10.10 5.20 5.05
C GLN A 481 -9.34 4.16 5.87
N LYS A 482 -9.02 4.45 7.13
CA LYS A 482 -8.25 3.58 8.01
C LYS A 482 -9.12 2.55 8.73
N TYR A 483 -10.26 2.98 9.28
CA TYR A 483 -11.06 2.12 10.15
C TYR A 483 -12.24 1.45 9.43
N GLU A 484 -12.86 2.08 8.42
CA GLU A 484 -13.95 1.44 7.67
C GLU A 484 -13.48 0.71 6.41
N ARG A 485 -12.46 1.25 5.72
CA ARG A 485 -11.98 0.70 4.44
C ARG A 485 -10.79 -0.24 4.59
N GLY A 486 -10.02 -0.21 5.68
CA GLY A 486 -8.87 -1.10 5.88
C GLY A 486 -7.72 -0.89 4.89
N LEU A 487 -7.58 0.32 4.32
CA LEU A 487 -6.49 0.66 3.40
C LEU A 487 -5.16 0.75 4.15
N SER A 488 -4.09 0.22 3.57
CA SER A 488 -2.73 0.43 4.09
C SER A 488 -2.28 1.88 3.87
N PHE A 489 -1.68 2.49 4.89
CA PHE A 489 -1.08 3.81 4.82
C PHE A 489 0.43 3.69 4.57
N ILE A 490 0.97 4.53 3.69
CA ILE A 490 2.41 4.64 3.46
C ILE A 490 3.00 5.76 4.31
N SER A 491 4.15 5.50 4.92
CA SER A 491 4.87 6.52 5.68
C SER A 491 5.45 7.61 4.79
N VAL A 492 5.59 8.83 5.30
CA VAL A 492 6.27 9.92 4.57
C VAL A 492 7.69 9.50 4.16
N SER A 493 8.42 8.85 5.05
CA SER A 493 9.77 8.35 4.77
C SER A 493 9.78 7.32 3.64
N GLU A 494 8.87 6.34 3.69
CA GLU A 494 8.81 5.30 2.67
C GLU A 494 8.32 5.88 1.33
N GLY A 495 7.25 6.67 1.34
CA GLY A 495 6.67 7.24 0.13
C GLY A 495 7.63 8.17 -0.61
N THR A 496 8.36 9.04 0.12
CA THR A 496 9.38 9.90 -0.51
C THR A 496 10.56 9.10 -1.04
N GLN A 497 10.93 7.98 -0.40
CA GLN A 497 11.95 7.07 -0.91
C GLN A 497 11.50 6.39 -2.21
N ARG A 498 10.29 5.82 -2.24
CA ARG A 498 9.71 5.22 -3.46
C ARG A 498 9.57 6.23 -4.60
N PHE A 499 9.23 7.47 -4.28
CA PHE A 499 9.20 8.55 -5.26
C PHE A 499 10.56 8.80 -5.92
N LEU A 500 11.66 8.79 -5.14
CA LEU A 500 13.01 8.92 -5.70
C LEU A 500 13.38 7.72 -6.57
N GLU A 501 13.01 6.50 -6.16
CA GLU A 501 13.24 5.28 -6.94
C GLU A 501 12.61 5.40 -8.33
N GLU A 502 11.36 5.88 -8.43
CA GLU A 502 10.69 6.06 -9.73
C GLU A 502 11.33 7.14 -10.61
N ILE A 503 11.94 8.18 -10.01
CA ILE A 503 12.73 9.17 -10.79
C ILE A 503 14.01 8.53 -11.34
N PHE A 504 14.77 7.85 -10.47
CA PHE A 504 16.14 7.46 -10.79
C PHE A 504 16.24 6.11 -11.50
N LEU A 505 15.28 5.22 -11.25
CA LEU A 505 15.22 3.85 -11.77
C LEU A 505 14.10 3.67 -12.80
N TYR A 506 13.63 4.75 -13.44
CA TYR A 506 12.55 4.71 -14.42
C TYR A 506 12.69 3.54 -15.42
N GLN A 507 11.68 2.68 -15.45
CA GLN A 507 11.66 1.44 -16.24
C GLN A 507 10.78 1.54 -17.51
N ASN A 508 10.61 2.75 -18.09
CA ASN A 508 9.72 2.98 -19.24
C ASN A 508 8.26 2.54 -18.99
N LEU A 509 7.80 2.64 -17.75
CA LEU A 509 6.43 2.35 -17.35
C LEU A 509 5.60 3.64 -17.33
N ASN A 510 4.37 3.58 -17.85
CA ASN A 510 3.42 4.70 -17.76
C ASN A 510 2.78 4.82 -16.37
N GLU A 511 2.68 3.70 -15.65
CA GLU A 511 2.02 3.60 -14.36
C GLU A 511 2.78 2.63 -13.45
N VAL A 512 3.05 3.09 -12.23
CA VAL A 512 3.49 2.26 -11.11
C VAL A 512 2.54 2.47 -9.94
N LEU A 513 2.07 1.37 -9.35
CA LEU A 513 1.13 1.35 -8.23
C LEU A 513 1.88 0.91 -6.97
N ILE A 514 1.71 1.65 -5.89
CA ILE A 514 2.34 1.33 -4.60
C ILE A 514 1.23 1.05 -3.61
N PHE A 515 1.14 -0.19 -3.12
CA PHE A 515 0.17 -0.58 -2.10
C PHE A 515 0.55 -1.92 -1.46
N ASN A 516 -0.09 -2.25 -0.33
CA ASN A 516 -0.09 -3.59 0.26
C ASN A 516 -1.51 -4.14 0.30
N HIS A 517 -2.36 -3.64 1.22
CA HIS A 517 -3.76 -4.03 1.32
C HIS A 517 -4.69 -2.93 0.82
N LEU A 518 -5.65 -3.30 -0.04
CA LEU A 518 -6.69 -2.41 -0.57
C LEU A 518 -7.98 -2.38 0.28
N GLY A 519 -8.02 -3.18 1.35
CA GLY A 519 -9.22 -3.36 2.15
C GLY A 519 -10.30 -4.23 1.51
N GLU A 520 -11.11 -4.89 2.32
CA GLU A 520 -12.07 -5.90 1.82
C GLU A 520 -13.18 -5.29 0.95
N LYS A 521 -13.76 -4.16 1.39
CA LYS A 521 -14.90 -3.52 0.72
C LYS A 521 -14.56 -3.03 -0.70
N ASN A 522 -13.33 -2.54 -0.89
CA ASN A 522 -12.87 -1.94 -2.14
C ASN A 522 -12.02 -2.89 -2.99
N MET A 523 -12.03 -4.20 -2.69
CA MET A 523 -11.28 -5.17 -3.50
C MET A 523 -11.67 -5.08 -4.99
N PRO A 524 -10.69 -4.98 -5.90
CA PRO A 524 -10.93 -4.98 -7.33
C PRO A 524 -11.60 -6.28 -7.79
N LEU A 525 -12.36 -6.18 -8.89
CA LEU A 525 -12.86 -7.39 -9.54
C LEU A 525 -11.69 -7.97 -10.33
N GLY A 526 -11.12 -9.08 -9.86
CA GLY A 526 -10.16 -9.93 -10.58
C GLY A 526 -8.86 -9.27 -11.04
N GLN A 527 -8.69 -7.95 -10.93
CA GLN A 527 -7.49 -7.24 -11.37
C GLN A 527 -6.28 -7.58 -10.49
N LEU A 528 -6.49 -8.11 -9.28
CA LEU A 528 -5.44 -8.69 -8.43
C LEU A 528 -5.36 -10.22 -8.51
N ASP A 529 -6.30 -10.86 -9.22
CA ASP A 529 -6.19 -12.28 -9.49
C ASP A 529 -5.04 -12.41 -10.49
N ASP A 530 -3.86 -12.84 -10.03
CA ASP A 530 -2.79 -13.22 -10.96
C ASP A 530 -3.25 -14.52 -11.63
N VAL A 531 -4.00 -14.38 -12.73
CA VAL A 531 -4.31 -15.49 -13.63
C VAL A 531 -3.04 -15.79 -14.42
N GLN A 532 -2.01 -16.26 -13.72
CA GLN A 532 -1.09 -17.17 -14.38
C GLN A 532 -1.85 -18.46 -14.63
N PRO A 533 -1.75 -19.09 -15.82
CA PRO A 533 -1.98 -20.52 -15.88
C PRO A 533 -1.06 -21.15 -14.81
N ASP A 534 -1.67 -21.87 -13.87
CA ASP A 534 -1.07 -22.63 -12.78
C ASP A 534 0.44 -22.93 -12.99
N GLN A 535 1.29 -21.99 -12.55
CA GLN A 535 2.75 -22.09 -12.46
C GLN A 535 3.26 -21.73 -11.06
N SER A 536 2.38 -21.38 -10.12
CA SER A 536 2.73 -21.11 -8.72
C SER A 536 3.31 -22.34 -8.00
N LYS A 537 3.11 -23.54 -8.56
CA LYS A 537 3.81 -24.77 -8.12
C LYS A 537 5.33 -24.70 -8.27
N LYS A 538 5.87 -23.82 -9.12
CA LYS A 538 7.31 -23.77 -9.49
C LYS A 538 8.12 -22.61 -8.90
N ASN A 539 7.53 -21.71 -8.10
CA ASN A 539 8.24 -20.51 -7.64
C ASN A 539 8.63 -20.49 -6.16
N ILE A 540 8.13 -21.40 -5.31
CA ILE A 540 8.59 -21.50 -3.90
C ILE A 540 9.85 -22.34 -3.82
N ILE A 541 9.88 -23.44 -4.57
CA ILE A 541 11.05 -24.31 -4.74
C ILE A 541 11.36 -24.44 -6.23
N ASN A 542 12.65 -24.50 -6.58
CA ASN A 542 13.07 -24.80 -7.95
C ASN A 542 13.03 -26.31 -8.24
N ASP A 543 13.41 -26.71 -9.47
CA ASP A 543 13.44 -28.13 -9.88
C ASP A 543 14.44 -28.98 -9.05
N ASP A 544 15.36 -28.36 -8.29
CA ASP A 544 16.30 -29.02 -7.38
C ASP A 544 15.81 -29.05 -5.91
N ASN A 545 14.53 -28.72 -5.67
CA ASN A 545 13.90 -28.54 -4.36
C ASN A 545 14.54 -27.44 -3.47
N ILE A 546 15.30 -26.53 -4.06
CA ILE A 546 15.89 -25.38 -3.36
C ILE A 546 14.82 -24.31 -3.20
N VAL A 547 14.65 -23.79 -1.99
CA VAL A 547 13.71 -22.73 -1.69
C VAL A 547 14.18 -21.43 -2.33
N ILE A 548 13.38 -20.90 -3.25
CA ILE A 548 13.65 -19.66 -3.99
C ILE A 548 13.26 -18.43 -3.16
N ASP A 549 12.12 -18.51 -2.45
CA ASP A 549 11.61 -17.44 -1.59
C ASP A 549 12.32 -17.42 -0.22
N ARG A 550 13.62 -17.10 -0.24
CA ARG A 550 14.45 -17.02 0.96
C ARG A 550 14.13 -15.82 1.85
N GLU A 551 13.40 -14.82 1.35
CA GLU A 551 12.93 -13.68 2.18
C GLU A 551 11.85 -14.14 3.17
N LYS A 552 10.99 -15.08 2.76
CA LYS A 552 9.95 -15.67 3.60
C LYS A 552 10.41 -16.90 4.40
N TYR A 553 11.35 -17.68 3.83
CA TYR A 553 11.89 -18.90 4.44
C TYR A 553 13.42 -18.79 4.61
N SER A 554 13.84 -17.91 5.51
CA SER A 554 15.25 -17.58 5.72
C SER A 554 16.05 -18.74 6.33
N MET A 555 15.41 -19.52 7.20
CA MET A 555 15.93 -20.66 7.92
C MET A 555 15.73 -21.99 7.18
N ILE A 556 15.22 -21.97 5.95
CA ILE A 556 15.06 -23.15 5.09
C ILE A 556 15.77 -22.90 3.75
N GLU A 557 16.61 -23.84 3.34
CA GLU A 557 17.37 -23.73 2.09
C GLU A 557 16.89 -24.73 1.05
N LYS A 558 16.61 -25.97 1.47
CA LYS A 558 16.22 -27.04 0.55
C LYS A 558 15.22 -27.99 1.19
N VAL A 559 14.20 -28.40 0.45
CA VAL A 559 13.26 -29.45 0.86
C VAL A 559 13.83 -30.80 0.44
N GLU A 560 14.08 -31.69 1.41
CA GLU A 560 14.59 -33.04 1.14
C GLU A 560 13.46 -34.06 0.97
N TYR A 561 12.35 -33.85 1.67
CA TYR A 561 11.21 -34.77 1.64
C TYR A 561 9.90 -34.04 1.94
N PHE A 562 8.83 -34.40 1.24
CA PHE A 562 7.51 -33.86 1.46
C PHE A 562 6.43 -34.86 1.02
N ASP A 563 5.49 -35.14 1.92
CA ASP A 563 4.22 -35.80 1.63
C ASP A 563 3.11 -35.24 2.54
N LYS A 564 1.91 -35.82 2.48
CA LYS A 564 0.75 -35.39 3.29
C LYS A 564 0.90 -35.53 4.81
N ASN A 565 1.90 -36.25 5.30
CA ASN A 565 2.07 -36.57 6.72
C ASN A 565 3.38 -36.01 7.28
N LYS A 566 4.33 -35.64 6.43
CA LYS A 566 5.66 -35.24 6.84
C LYS A 566 6.32 -34.32 5.83
N ILE A 567 7.05 -33.33 6.35
CA ILE A 567 7.97 -32.49 5.60
C ILE A 567 9.35 -32.50 6.26
N THR A 568 10.41 -32.49 5.47
CA THR A 568 11.80 -32.41 5.94
C THR A 568 12.58 -31.47 5.04
N ALA A 569 13.26 -30.51 5.65
CA ALA A 569 14.07 -29.52 4.95
C ALA A 569 15.40 -29.30 5.66
N THR A 570 16.36 -28.73 4.94
CA THR A 570 17.72 -28.50 5.41
C THR A 570 18.13 -27.04 5.29
N ARG A 571 19.10 -26.64 6.11
CA ARG A 571 19.71 -25.29 6.10
C ARG A 571 21.15 -25.37 6.56
N LYS A 572 22.07 -24.79 5.78
CA LYS A 572 23.50 -24.76 6.13
C LYS A 572 23.90 -23.45 6.82
N LEU A 573 24.16 -23.51 8.11
CA LEU A 573 24.59 -22.34 8.89
C LEU A 573 26.09 -22.08 8.77
N SER A 574 26.46 -20.80 8.63
CA SER A 574 27.84 -20.32 8.69
C SER A 574 27.90 -18.92 9.27
N ILE A 575 28.93 -18.61 10.05
CA ILE A 575 29.13 -17.24 10.57
C ILE A 575 29.33 -16.18 9.48
N THR A 576 29.62 -16.58 8.24
CA THR A 576 29.80 -15.67 7.10
C THR A 576 28.47 -15.26 6.46
N THR A 577 27.48 -16.16 6.48
CA THR A 577 26.15 -15.94 5.88
C THR A 577 25.11 -15.53 6.91
N ASP A 578 25.26 -16.03 8.14
CA ASP A 578 24.30 -15.91 9.22
C ASP A 578 24.85 -14.95 10.27
N ARG A 579 24.71 -13.65 10.01
CA ARG A 579 25.33 -12.58 10.80
C ARG A 579 24.88 -12.58 12.26
N HIS A 580 23.64 -12.97 12.53
CA HIS A 580 23.14 -13.10 13.90
C HIS A 580 23.98 -14.04 14.78
N LEU A 581 24.69 -15.02 14.21
CA LEU A 581 25.58 -15.90 14.97
C LEU A 581 26.75 -15.13 15.60
N GLN A 582 27.27 -14.11 14.92
CA GLN A 582 28.36 -13.27 15.44
C GLN A 582 27.89 -12.35 16.57
N GLU A 583 26.58 -12.17 16.69
CA GLU A 583 25.93 -11.31 17.67
C GLU A 583 25.26 -12.11 18.79
N HIS A 584 25.39 -13.44 18.80
CA HIS A 584 24.85 -14.31 19.83
C HIS A 584 25.88 -15.39 20.20
N ILE A 585 26.70 -15.08 21.22
CA ILE A 585 27.85 -15.90 21.62
C ILE A 585 27.66 -16.39 23.05
N VAL A 586 27.68 -17.71 23.26
CA VAL A 586 27.55 -18.35 24.57
C VAL A 586 28.89 -18.99 24.94
N ASN A 587 29.47 -18.61 26.08
CA ASN A 587 30.78 -19.07 26.57
C ASN A 587 31.85 -19.06 25.46
N GLY A 588 31.96 -17.92 24.76
CA GLY A 588 32.94 -17.71 23.67
C GLY A 588 32.67 -18.46 22.37
N THR A 589 31.52 -19.14 22.23
CA THR A 589 31.15 -19.87 21.00
C THR A 589 29.90 -19.26 20.34
N ASN A 590 29.90 -19.06 19.03
CA ASN A 590 28.69 -18.62 18.30
C ASN A 590 27.63 -19.72 18.37
N VAL A 591 26.43 -19.36 18.79
CA VAL A 591 25.33 -20.30 19.01
C VAL A 591 24.08 -19.78 18.32
N LEU A 592 23.38 -20.66 17.61
CA LEU A 592 22.05 -20.33 17.09
C LEU A 592 21.10 -20.10 18.27
N ALA A 593 20.56 -18.89 18.39
CA ALA A 593 19.63 -18.56 19.46
C ALA A 593 18.37 -19.43 19.37
N GLY A 594 17.79 -19.80 20.52
CA GLY A 594 16.62 -20.67 20.57
C GLY A 594 15.41 -20.14 19.78
N VAL A 595 15.28 -18.82 19.66
CA VAL A 595 14.25 -18.18 18.83
C VAL A 595 14.36 -18.56 17.34
N PHE A 596 15.56 -18.76 16.80
CA PHE A 596 15.74 -19.21 15.42
C PHE A 596 15.43 -20.69 15.23
N HIS A 597 15.46 -21.50 16.30
CA HIS A 597 14.92 -22.86 16.24
C HIS A 597 13.39 -22.80 16.06
N ILE A 598 12.72 -21.92 16.79
CA ILE A 598 11.27 -21.75 16.68
C ILE A 598 10.92 -21.14 15.31
N GLU A 599 11.68 -20.15 14.84
CA GLU A 599 11.51 -19.56 13.50
C GLU A 599 11.65 -20.62 12.40
N ALA A 600 12.70 -21.45 12.43
CA ALA A 600 12.87 -22.53 11.46
C ALA A 600 11.70 -23.55 11.49
N ALA A 601 11.18 -23.83 12.68
CA ALA A 601 10.02 -24.69 12.85
C ALA A 601 8.73 -24.05 12.30
N ALA A 602 8.54 -22.75 12.55
CA ALA A 602 7.43 -21.95 12.05
C ALA A 602 7.44 -21.82 10.53
N GLU A 603 8.60 -21.50 9.94
CA GLU A 603 8.81 -21.43 8.50
C GLU A 603 8.47 -22.78 7.84
N LEU A 604 8.85 -23.91 8.44
CA LEU A 604 8.61 -25.22 7.82
C LEU A 604 7.12 -25.61 7.86
N ALA A 605 6.41 -25.21 8.92
CA ALA A 605 4.97 -25.40 9.02
C ALA A 605 4.21 -24.58 7.97
N ASP A 606 4.60 -23.32 7.78
CA ASP A 606 4.04 -22.47 6.72
C ASP A 606 4.41 -23.00 5.32
N LEU A 607 5.65 -23.42 5.09
CA LEU A 607 6.09 -24.01 3.83
C LEU A 607 5.27 -25.25 3.46
N TYR A 608 4.99 -26.13 4.43
CA TYR A 608 4.13 -27.31 4.23
C TYR A 608 2.73 -26.93 3.71
N LEU A 609 2.11 -25.90 4.29
CA LEU A 609 0.80 -25.42 3.87
C LEU A 609 0.84 -24.81 2.46
N ASN A 610 1.86 -24.00 2.18
CA ASN A 610 2.03 -23.39 0.86
C ASN A 610 2.29 -24.43 -0.23
N LEU A 611 3.09 -25.47 0.05
CA LEU A 611 3.30 -26.60 -0.88
C LEU A 611 2.04 -27.45 -1.11
N ASN A 612 1.07 -27.41 -0.18
CA ASN A 612 -0.24 -28.06 -0.31
C ASN A 612 -1.36 -27.10 -0.78
N GLU A 613 -1.01 -25.89 -1.25
CA GLU A 613 -1.97 -24.85 -1.70
C GLU A 613 -2.99 -24.43 -0.63
N GLN A 614 -2.62 -24.54 0.64
CA GLN A 614 -3.48 -24.19 1.77
C GLN A 614 -3.17 -22.79 2.29
N ASN A 615 -3.90 -21.81 1.78
CA ASN A 615 -3.73 -20.40 2.14
C ASN A 615 -4.57 -19.99 3.36
N GLY A 616 -4.19 -18.88 3.99
CA GLY A 616 -4.97 -18.21 5.04
C GLY A 616 -4.78 -18.74 6.46
N PHE A 617 -3.86 -19.71 6.64
CA PHE A 617 -3.43 -20.15 7.96
C PHE A 617 -2.44 -19.17 8.58
N ARG A 618 -2.44 -19.11 9.91
CA ARG A 618 -1.41 -18.42 10.69
C ARG A 618 -1.02 -19.23 11.91
N ILE A 619 0.17 -18.99 12.44
CA ILE A 619 0.60 -19.57 13.71
C ILE A 619 -0.20 -18.93 14.83
N THR A 620 -0.95 -19.75 15.56
CA THR A 620 -1.74 -19.32 16.72
C THR A 620 -1.08 -19.74 18.02
N LYS A 621 -0.46 -20.94 18.06
CA LYS A 621 0.19 -21.48 19.25
C LYS A 621 1.49 -22.22 18.96
N ILE A 622 2.42 -22.12 19.90
CA ILE A 622 3.60 -22.97 20.01
C ILE A 622 3.51 -23.69 21.36
N ARG A 623 3.62 -25.02 21.37
CA ARG A 623 3.48 -25.83 22.60
C ARG A 623 4.66 -26.75 22.82
N ASP A 624 4.95 -27.00 24.09
CA ASP A 624 5.89 -28.02 24.56
C ASP A 624 7.24 -27.96 23.81
N PHE A 625 7.76 -26.75 23.60
CA PHE A 625 8.99 -26.55 22.83
C PHE A 625 10.20 -26.72 23.75
N ASN A 626 10.97 -27.77 23.50
CA ASN A 626 12.13 -28.17 24.31
C ASN A 626 13.43 -27.80 23.59
N PHE A 627 14.40 -27.28 24.34
CA PHE A 627 15.77 -26.98 23.89
C PHE A 627 16.73 -27.94 24.59
N MET A 628 17.11 -29.01 23.91
CA MET A 628 17.92 -30.09 24.47
C MET A 628 19.42 -29.86 24.31
N ARG A 629 19.85 -29.29 23.18
CA ARG A 629 21.27 -29.05 22.88
C ARG A 629 21.49 -27.81 22.03
N PHE A 630 22.50 -27.02 22.41
CA PHE A 630 22.97 -25.88 21.62
C PHE A 630 23.47 -26.31 20.24
N ILE A 631 23.18 -25.46 19.26
CA ILE A 631 23.73 -25.55 17.90
C ILE A 631 24.90 -24.58 17.83
N LYS A 632 26.12 -25.12 17.94
CA LYS A 632 27.37 -24.35 17.97
C LYS A 632 27.94 -24.22 16.56
N VAL A 633 28.21 -22.99 16.11
CA VAL A 633 28.78 -22.71 14.79
C VAL A 633 30.18 -22.11 14.97
N TYR A 634 31.20 -22.85 14.55
CA TYR A 634 32.60 -22.43 14.68
C TYR A 634 33.03 -21.62 13.45
N PRO A 635 33.95 -20.65 13.58
CA PRO A 635 34.32 -19.76 12.48
C PRO A 635 34.77 -20.43 11.17
N THR A 636 35.38 -21.60 11.27
CA THR A 636 35.92 -22.35 10.12
C THR A 636 35.02 -23.50 9.68
N ARG A 637 33.79 -23.63 10.23
CA ARG A 637 32.91 -24.78 9.98
C ARG A 637 31.49 -24.33 9.69
N THR A 638 30.82 -25.09 8.83
CA THR A 638 29.38 -24.97 8.62
C THR A 638 28.64 -26.03 9.45
N VAL A 639 27.40 -25.75 9.84
CA VAL A 639 26.51 -26.72 10.48
C VAL A 639 25.34 -26.99 9.55
N ASP A 640 25.12 -28.26 9.21
CA ASP A 640 23.93 -28.66 8.46
C ASP A 640 22.80 -28.91 9.46
N LEU A 641 21.76 -28.07 9.37
CA LEU A 641 20.51 -28.24 10.07
C LEU A 641 19.54 -29.06 9.23
N LYS A 642 18.76 -29.87 9.92
CA LYS A 642 17.63 -30.58 9.37
C LYS A 642 16.41 -30.34 10.24
N ILE A 643 15.37 -29.79 9.62
CA ILE A 643 14.10 -29.48 10.26
C ILE A 643 13.07 -30.46 9.73
N THR A 644 12.43 -31.19 10.64
CA THR A 644 11.43 -32.22 10.31
C THR A 644 10.10 -31.86 10.96
N GLY A 645 9.04 -31.75 10.17
CA GLY A 645 7.67 -31.60 10.64
C GLY A 645 6.87 -32.87 10.39
N ASN A 646 6.29 -33.46 11.43
CA ASN A 646 5.37 -34.59 11.33
C ASN A 646 3.96 -34.10 11.64
N ILE A 647 3.04 -34.22 10.69
CA ILE A 647 1.68 -33.72 10.80
C ILE A 647 0.92 -34.63 11.77
N ILE A 648 0.48 -34.06 12.89
CA ILE A 648 -0.27 -34.77 13.94
C ILE A 648 -1.77 -34.72 13.62
N PHE A 649 -2.24 -33.56 13.14
CA PHE A 649 -3.64 -33.30 12.85
C PHE A 649 -3.76 -32.25 11.75
N GLN A 650 -4.68 -32.45 10.82
CA GLN A 650 -4.99 -31.46 9.78
C GLN A 650 -6.47 -31.57 9.39
N ASN A 651 -7.16 -30.43 9.35
CA ASN A 651 -8.48 -30.28 8.72
C ASN A 651 -8.51 -28.96 7.92
N GLU A 652 -9.70 -28.53 7.47
CA GLU A 652 -9.84 -27.33 6.64
C GLU A 652 -9.40 -26.03 7.34
N ASP A 653 -9.45 -25.98 8.67
CA ASP A 653 -9.24 -24.76 9.46
C ASP A 653 -8.08 -24.83 10.46
N LYS A 654 -7.48 -26.01 10.68
CA LYS A 654 -6.47 -26.25 11.71
C LYS A 654 -5.42 -27.27 11.27
N LEU A 655 -4.14 -26.92 11.52
CA LEU A 655 -2.98 -27.79 11.36
C LEU A 655 -2.24 -27.86 12.70
N ILE A 656 -1.86 -29.07 13.11
CA ILE A 656 -0.97 -29.33 14.25
C ILE A 656 0.20 -30.16 13.74
N ILE A 657 1.43 -29.66 13.90
CA ILE A 657 2.64 -30.30 13.41
C ILE A 657 3.68 -30.42 14.52
N LYS A 658 4.25 -31.62 14.67
CA LYS A 658 5.36 -31.90 15.59
C LYS A 658 6.68 -31.64 14.88
N MET A 659 7.41 -30.67 15.39
CA MET A 659 8.68 -30.20 14.83
C MET A 659 9.85 -30.80 15.58
N ILE A 660 10.86 -31.24 14.84
CA ILE A 660 12.13 -31.75 15.36
C ILE A 660 13.26 -31.11 14.56
N ILE A 661 14.21 -30.50 15.25
CA ILE A 661 15.40 -29.91 14.64
C ILE A 661 16.61 -30.72 15.07
N THR A 662 17.33 -31.21 14.07
CA THR A 662 18.59 -31.94 14.25
C THR A 662 19.74 -31.21 13.57
N SER A 663 20.95 -31.46 14.04
CA SER A 663 22.20 -31.03 13.39
C SER A 663 23.23 -32.14 13.38
N ASP A 664 24.11 -32.09 12.39
CA ASP A 664 25.26 -33.00 12.31
C ASP A 664 26.48 -32.39 13.01
N PHE A 665 27.17 -33.19 13.82
CA PHE A 665 28.43 -32.78 14.44
C PHE A 665 29.60 -33.21 13.58
N LYS A 666 30.33 -32.23 13.02
CA LYS A 666 31.50 -32.43 12.15
C LYS A 666 32.81 -32.02 12.83
N ASN A 667 33.88 -32.77 12.56
CA ASN A 667 35.24 -32.41 12.97
C ASN A 667 35.80 -31.26 12.09
N ILE A 668 37.07 -30.87 12.30
CA ILE A 668 37.68 -29.75 11.55
C ILE A 668 37.89 -30.07 10.07
N ASP A 669 38.05 -31.35 9.72
CA ASP A 669 38.23 -31.84 8.36
C ASP A 669 36.89 -32.06 7.63
N GLY A 670 35.77 -31.69 8.26
CA GLY A 670 34.41 -31.85 7.69
C GLY A 670 33.83 -33.26 7.82
N VAL A 671 34.50 -34.19 8.50
CA VAL A 671 34.02 -35.55 8.76
C VAL A 671 32.93 -35.50 9.82
N VAL A 672 31.76 -36.05 9.50
CA VAL A 672 30.65 -36.23 10.45
C VAL A 672 31.05 -37.25 11.52
N LEU A 673 31.08 -36.81 12.78
CA LEU A 673 31.31 -37.65 13.95
C LEU A 673 30.01 -38.17 14.56
N GLN A 674 28.92 -37.41 14.44
CA GLN A 674 27.58 -37.83 14.88
C GLN A 674 26.51 -37.18 13.98
N ASN A 675 25.63 -37.98 13.39
CA ASN A 675 24.49 -37.51 12.58
C ASN A 675 23.26 -37.25 13.45
N ASP A 676 22.39 -36.36 12.98
CA ASP A 676 21.01 -36.18 13.46
C ASP A 676 20.90 -35.96 14.99
N ILE A 677 21.79 -35.15 15.58
CA ILE A 677 21.70 -34.78 17.01
C ILE A 677 20.43 -33.98 17.23
N VAL A 678 19.51 -34.45 18.06
CA VAL A 678 18.31 -33.69 18.41
C VAL A 678 18.68 -32.46 19.24
N ASN A 679 18.39 -31.28 18.70
CA ASN A 679 18.66 -30.00 19.34
C ASN A 679 17.42 -29.41 19.98
N SER A 680 16.30 -29.41 19.27
CA SER A 680 15.02 -28.89 19.76
C SER A 680 13.84 -29.64 19.16
N SER A 681 12.71 -29.62 19.87
CA SER A 681 11.46 -30.19 19.38
C SER A 681 10.27 -29.54 20.06
N GLY A 682 9.18 -29.36 19.34
CA GLY A 682 7.94 -28.82 19.90
C GLY A 682 6.78 -29.00 18.94
N ILE A 683 5.66 -28.36 19.25
CA ILE A 683 4.44 -28.42 18.45
C ILE A 683 4.10 -27.01 17.95
N ILE A 684 3.82 -26.88 16.65
CA ILE A 684 3.27 -25.67 16.05
C ILE A 684 1.80 -25.94 15.72
N GLU A 685 0.92 -25.03 16.15
CA GLU A 685 -0.48 -25.01 15.73
C GLU A 685 -0.75 -23.81 14.83
N MET A 686 -1.43 -24.08 13.72
CA MET A 686 -1.84 -23.07 12.76
C MET A 686 -3.35 -23.17 12.52
N GLU A 687 -4.02 -22.03 12.39
CA GLU A 687 -5.46 -21.98 12.14
C GLU A 687 -5.83 -20.91 11.10
N LYS A 688 -6.94 -21.10 10.37
CA LYS A 688 -7.53 -20.11 9.46
C LYS A 688 -8.40 -19.11 10.21
N ASN A 689 -8.30 -17.83 9.85
CA ASN A 689 -9.24 -16.75 10.26
C ASN A 689 -9.55 -16.60 11.76
N SER A 690 -8.78 -17.21 12.68
CA SER A 690 -9.02 -17.10 14.14
C SER A 690 -7.95 -16.22 14.78
N ILE A 691 -8.31 -15.01 15.23
CA ILE A 691 -7.45 -14.29 16.18
C ILE A 691 -7.78 -14.96 17.51
N PRO A 692 -6.83 -15.61 18.20
CA PRO A 692 -7.13 -16.14 19.52
C PRO A 692 -7.77 -15.01 20.35
N ILE A 693 -8.97 -15.22 20.87
CA ILE A 693 -9.63 -14.19 21.67
C ILE A 693 -8.82 -14.03 22.95
N THR A 694 -8.48 -12.79 23.29
CA THR A 694 -7.80 -12.48 24.55
C THR A 694 -8.65 -13.03 25.72
N PRO A 695 -8.07 -13.85 26.63
CA PRO A 695 -8.85 -14.46 27.70
C PRO A 695 -9.56 -13.42 28.58
N ALA A 696 -10.78 -13.69 29.04
CA ALA A 696 -11.58 -12.74 29.82
C ALA A 696 -10.91 -12.28 31.14
N ASN A 697 -10.05 -13.11 31.74
CA ASN A 697 -9.34 -12.79 32.98
C ASN A 697 -8.10 -11.91 32.77
N PHE A 698 -7.79 -11.54 31.52
CA PHE A 698 -6.60 -10.79 31.15
C PHE A 698 -6.60 -9.34 31.64
N GLU A 699 -7.76 -8.69 31.68
CA GLU A 699 -7.87 -7.33 32.24
C GLU A 699 -7.41 -7.31 33.70
N THR A 700 -7.70 -8.36 34.47
CA THR A 700 -7.26 -8.51 35.86
C THR A 700 -5.74 -8.61 35.99
N ASP A 701 -5.07 -9.42 35.15
CA ASP A 701 -3.60 -9.53 35.13
C ASP A 701 -2.95 -8.20 34.74
N LEU A 702 -3.51 -7.50 33.74
CA LEU A 702 -3.09 -6.16 33.32
C LEU A 702 -3.28 -5.10 34.40
N ILE A 703 -4.42 -5.15 35.12
CA ILE A 703 -4.72 -4.23 36.21
C ILE A 703 -3.78 -4.49 37.38
N GLU A 704 -3.50 -5.75 37.72
CA GLU A 704 -2.49 -6.12 38.72
C GLU A 704 -1.12 -5.56 38.32
N ILE A 705 -0.66 -5.81 37.08
CA ILE A 705 0.62 -5.32 36.55
C ILE A 705 0.70 -3.79 36.50
N ASN A 706 -0.36 -3.11 36.06
CA ASN A 706 -0.39 -1.64 36.00
C ASN A 706 -0.47 -0.97 37.38
N ASN A 707 -0.93 -1.70 38.40
CA ASN A 707 -1.00 -1.23 39.79
C ASN A 707 0.27 -1.55 40.59
N ILE A 708 1.21 -2.30 40.03
CA ILE A 708 2.50 -2.60 40.67
C ILE A 708 3.43 -1.39 40.52
N ASP A 709 3.91 -0.89 41.64
CA ASP A 709 4.92 0.18 41.63
C ASP A 709 6.27 -0.38 41.17
N MET A 710 6.66 0.00 39.96
CA MET A 710 7.93 -0.41 39.34
C MET A 710 9.04 0.53 39.82
N GLU A 711 9.40 0.38 41.10
CA GLU A 711 10.23 1.33 41.87
C GLU A 711 11.70 1.39 41.41
N LYS A 712 12.25 0.32 40.83
CA LYS A 712 13.71 0.22 40.56
C LYS A 712 14.01 0.07 39.08
N SER A 713 14.77 1.02 38.55
CA SER A 713 15.42 0.90 37.23
C SER A 713 16.54 -0.13 37.30
N LEU A 714 16.60 -1.06 36.35
CA LEU A 714 17.72 -1.98 36.19
C LEU A 714 18.67 -1.44 35.12
N ASP A 715 19.96 -1.38 35.44
CA ASP A 715 20.98 -0.97 34.49
C ASP A 715 21.39 -2.13 33.57
N ILE A 716 20.80 -2.16 32.38
CA ILE A 716 21.08 -3.18 31.35
C ILE A 716 22.56 -3.22 30.94
N TYR A 717 23.27 -2.09 31.00
CA TYR A 717 24.67 -2.02 30.60
C TYR A 717 25.58 -2.78 31.55
N LYS A 718 25.15 -2.97 32.80
CA LYS A 718 25.82 -3.83 33.78
C LYS A 718 25.89 -5.28 33.32
N TYR A 719 24.82 -5.79 32.71
CA TYR A 719 24.85 -7.12 32.08
C TYR A 719 25.78 -7.12 30.87
N TYR A 720 25.69 -6.13 29.98
CA TYR A 720 26.55 -6.09 28.80
C TYR A 720 28.04 -5.98 29.14
N ASP A 721 28.39 -5.41 30.29
CA ASP A 721 29.78 -5.36 30.74
C ASP A 721 30.21 -6.66 31.44
N LYS A 722 29.46 -7.11 32.45
CA LYS A 722 29.87 -8.20 33.35
C LYS A 722 29.35 -9.59 32.93
N GLY A 723 28.21 -9.66 32.27
CA GLY A 723 27.55 -10.90 31.84
C GLY A 723 27.99 -11.41 30.46
N LYS A 724 28.69 -10.59 29.67
CA LYS A 724 29.12 -10.92 28.29
C LYS A 724 30.00 -12.16 28.17
N GLU A 725 30.73 -12.53 29.23
CA GLU A 725 31.54 -13.75 29.24
C GLU A 725 30.68 -15.01 29.20
N ASN A 726 29.49 -14.97 29.81
CA ASN A 726 28.52 -16.06 29.78
C ASN A 726 27.72 -16.05 28.47
N ILE A 727 27.05 -14.92 28.18
CA ILE A 727 26.34 -14.73 26.90
C ILE A 727 26.52 -13.29 26.43
N PHE A 728 27.16 -13.12 25.28
CA PHE A 728 27.30 -11.86 24.57
C PHE A 728 26.18 -11.69 23.54
N PHE A 729 25.59 -10.50 23.54
CA PHE A 729 24.61 -10.04 22.57
C PHE A 729 25.16 -8.84 21.80
N GLY A 730 25.19 -8.91 20.48
CA GLY A 730 25.61 -7.81 19.60
C GLY A 730 24.53 -6.74 19.44
N PRO A 731 24.86 -5.60 18.80
CA PRO A 731 23.97 -4.44 18.68
C PRO A 731 22.58 -4.74 18.14
N GLU A 732 22.44 -5.64 17.15
CA GLU A 732 21.15 -6.01 16.55
C GLU A 732 20.21 -6.69 17.56
N PHE A 733 20.79 -7.31 18.59
CA PHE A 733 20.02 -7.90 19.67
C PHE A 733 19.72 -6.90 20.79
N GLN A 734 20.32 -5.72 20.88
CA GLN A 734 20.19 -4.82 22.05
C GLN A 734 19.06 -3.79 21.92
N ASN A 735 17.80 -4.23 21.83
CA ASN A 735 16.63 -3.37 21.57
C ASN A 735 15.72 -3.14 22.79
N ILE A 736 16.24 -3.35 24.01
CA ILE A 736 15.50 -3.22 25.28
C ILE A 736 15.81 -1.88 25.94
N ASN A 737 14.78 -1.11 26.26
CA ASN A 737 14.89 0.19 26.91
C ASN A 737 14.01 0.27 28.16
N ASN A 738 14.40 1.13 29.12
CA ASN A 738 13.61 1.43 30.32
C ASN A 738 13.23 0.16 31.12
N VAL A 739 14.21 -0.70 31.40
CA VAL A 739 13.99 -1.91 32.20
C VAL A 739 13.77 -1.53 33.66
N ARG A 740 12.65 -1.99 34.21
CA ARG A 740 12.27 -1.75 35.61
C ARG A 740 11.81 -3.04 36.25
N THR A 741 11.90 -3.11 37.57
CA THR A 741 11.40 -4.23 38.36
C THR A 741 10.64 -3.75 39.60
N ASP A 742 9.73 -4.60 40.08
CA ASP A 742 8.99 -4.38 41.32
C ASP A 742 9.89 -4.52 42.55
N SER A 743 9.39 -4.09 43.71
CA SER A 743 10.13 -4.14 44.98
C SER A 743 10.55 -5.56 45.39
N ASN A 744 9.75 -6.57 45.02
CA ASN A 744 10.02 -7.99 45.27
C ASN A 744 10.89 -8.67 44.19
N LYS A 745 11.22 -7.96 43.11
CA LYS A 745 11.99 -8.47 41.95
C LYS A 745 11.35 -9.67 41.25
N ASN A 746 10.04 -9.85 41.40
CA ASN A 746 9.30 -10.94 40.76
C ASN A 746 8.77 -10.53 39.38
N ILE A 747 8.57 -9.23 39.15
CA ILE A 747 8.03 -8.70 37.90
C ILE A 747 9.03 -7.71 37.33
N THR A 748 9.33 -7.89 36.04
CA THR A 748 10.20 -7.02 35.28
C THR A 748 9.45 -6.54 34.05
N GLY A 749 9.53 -5.24 33.78
CA GLY A 749 8.89 -4.59 32.64
C GLY A 749 9.90 -3.79 31.84
N ALA A 750 9.67 -3.67 30.53
CA ALA A 750 10.51 -2.90 29.64
C ALA A 750 9.73 -2.40 28.42
N ASN A 751 10.36 -1.50 27.67
CA ASN A 751 9.96 -1.16 26.31
C ASN A 751 10.90 -1.87 25.33
N ILE A 752 10.35 -2.54 24.31
CA ILE A 752 11.13 -3.12 23.21
C ILE A 752 10.70 -2.48 21.90
N ILE A 753 11.66 -2.09 21.07
CA ILE A 753 11.40 -1.65 19.69
C ILE A 753 11.39 -2.88 18.79
N VAL A 754 10.37 -3.02 17.95
CA VAL A 754 10.30 -4.10 16.96
C VAL A 754 11.31 -3.81 15.85
N THR A 755 12.37 -4.60 15.79
CA THR A 755 13.51 -4.37 14.88
C THR A 755 13.23 -4.85 13.46
N ASP A 756 13.84 -4.18 12.49
CA ASP A 756 14.00 -4.70 11.13
C ASP A 756 15.10 -5.77 11.12
N GLU A 757 14.73 -7.01 10.81
CA GLU A 757 15.66 -8.14 10.87
C GLU A 757 16.54 -8.24 9.62
N SER A 758 16.39 -7.37 8.63
CA SER A 758 17.11 -7.44 7.35
C SER A 758 18.65 -7.49 7.48
N GLY A 759 19.20 -7.06 8.62
CA GLY A 759 20.63 -7.16 8.94
C GLY A 759 21.13 -8.52 9.45
N VAL A 760 20.24 -9.47 9.78
CA VAL A 760 20.61 -10.73 10.48
C VAL A 760 21.20 -11.82 9.58
N PHE A 761 21.07 -11.68 8.26
CA PHE A 761 21.71 -12.52 7.24
C PHE A 761 22.42 -11.65 6.20
N THR A 762 23.54 -12.13 5.63
CA THR A 762 24.28 -11.36 4.61
C THR A 762 23.78 -11.58 3.19
N PHE A 763 22.97 -12.61 2.97
CA PHE A 763 22.44 -13.01 1.66
C PHE A 763 21.02 -12.50 1.39
N LEU A 764 20.40 -11.79 2.34
CA LEU A 764 19.06 -11.22 2.21
C LEU A 764 19.11 -9.71 2.42
N LYS A 765 18.22 -9.00 1.71
CA LYS A 765 18.01 -7.56 1.88
C LYS A 765 16.72 -7.22 2.62
N ASN A 766 15.76 -8.14 2.62
CA ASN A 766 14.51 -8.04 3.35
C ASN A 766 14.20 -9.42 3.97
N ILE A 767 13.56 -9.42 5.13
CA ILE A 767 13.12 -10.64 5.81
C ILE A 767 11.68 -10.48 6.26
N ASN A 768 10.88 -11.52 6.06
CA ASN A 768 9.53 -11.62 6.58
C ASN A 768 9.43 -12.85 7.49
N SER A 769 9.88 -12.69 8.73
CA SER A 769 9.87 -13.76 9.73
C SER A 769 8.47 -14.04 10.26
N GLN A 770 8.26 -15.29 10.67
CA GLN A 770 7.00 -15.79 11.19
C GLN A 770 6.73 -15.29 12.61
N ILE A 771 7.77 -15.29 13.46
CA ILE A 771 7.65 -14.94 14.88
C ILE A 771 8.39 -13.66 15.30
N ASN A 772 9.19 -13.04 14.41
CA ASN A 772 10.12 -11.95 14.73
C ASN A 772 11.15 -12.37 15.82
N PRO A 773 12.10 -13.28 15.48
CA PRO A 773 13.03 -13.85 16.45
C PRO A 773 13.79 -12.80 17.30
N ILE A 774 14.18 -11.65 16.75
CA ILE A 774 14.90 -10.62 17.52
C ILE A 774 14.01 -9.98 18.59
N LEU A 775 12.74 -9.68 18.30
CA LEU A 775 11.78 -9.19 19.30
C LEU A 775 11.59 -10.22 20.42
N ILE A 776 11.40 -11.50 20.05
CA ILE A 776 11.15 -12.57 21.03
C ILE A 776 12.39 -12.85 21.88
N ASP A 777 13.60 -12.72 21.32
CA ASP A 777 14.85 -12.85 22.08
C ASP A 777 14.98 -11.72 23.10
N ASN A 778 14.79 -10.47 22.68
CA ASN A 778 14.78 -9.31 23.57
C ASN A 778 13.76 -9.46 24.70
N PHE A 779 12.60 -10.00 24.38
CA PHE A 779 11.55 -10.27 25.35
C PHE A 779 11.94 -11.37 26.36
N GLY A 780 12.46 -12.51 25.90
CA GLY A 780 12.96 -13.58 26.76
C GLY A 780 14.16 -13.14 27.61
N ARG A 781 15.00 -12.24 27.08
CA ARG A 781 16.15 -11.67 27.80
C ARG A 781 15.76 -10.83 29.00
N LEU A 782 14.52 -10.34 29.08
CA LEU A 782 14.05 -9.67 30.28
C LEU A 782 14.11 -10.60 31.51
N MET A 783 13.86 -11.89 31.31
CA MET A 783 13.97 -12.93 32.35
C MET A 783 15.44 -13.12 32.76
N LEU A 784 16.36 -13.13 31.79
CA LEU A 784 17.79 -13.20 32.02
C LEU A 784 18.31 -11.97 32.79
N LEU A 785 17.89 -10.77 32.40
CA LEU A 785 18.26 -9.53 33.09
C LEU A 785 17.78 -9.55 34.54
N ASN A 786 16.56 -10.03 34.79
CA ASN A 786 16.02 -10.13 36.15
C ASN A 786 16.88 -11.05 37.03
N GLU A 787 17.20 -12.26 36.57
CA GLU A 787 18.05 -13.18 37.32
C GLU A 787 19.46 -12.62 37.53
N PHE A 788 20.04 -12.02 36.50
CA PHE A 788 21.37 -11.44 36.59
C PHE A 788 21.45 -10.34 37.65
N HIS A 789 20.50 -9.40 37.67
CA HIS A 789 20.47 -8.33 38.68
C HIS A 789 20.14 -8.82 40.09
N GLN A 790 19.54 -10.01 40.23
CA GLN A 790 19.24 -10.58 41.54
C GLN A 790 20.42 -11.32 42.17
N ASN A 791 21.09 -12.15 41.39
CA ASN A 791 22.02 -13.15 41.92
C ASN A 791 23.26 -13.36 41.04
N GLY A 792 23.44 -12.53 40.00
CA GLY A 792 24.55 -12.63 39.05
C GLY A 792 24.45 -13.81 38.09
N SER A 793 23.32 -14.55 38.08
CA SER A 793 23.16 -15.72 37.23
C SER A 793 22.81 -15.33 35.81
N THR A 794 23.37 -16.07 34.86
CA THR A 794 22.95 -16.08 33.47
C THR A 794 22.12 -17.33 33.22
N VAL A 795 20.94 -17.17 32.62
CA VAL A 795 19.99 -18.26 32.36
C VAL A 795 19.73 -18.42 30.87
N VAL A 796 19.41 -19.65 30.46
CA VAL A 796 19.02 -19.99 29.08
C VAL A 796 17.73 -20.81 29.09
N PRO A 797 16.87 -20.68 28.06
CA PRO A 797 15.66 -21.47 27.98
C PRO A 797 15.93 -22.95 27.75
N THR A 798 15.20 -23.80 28.46
CA THR A 798 15.20 -25.26 28.29
C THR A 798 13.86 -25.80 27.82
N HIS A 799 12.75 -25.14 28.22
CA HIS A 799 11.40 -25.55 27.83
C HIS A 799 10.44 -24.35 27.79
N ILE A 800 9.52 -24.34 26.82
CA ILE A 800 8.38 -23.42 26.76
C ILE A 800 7.11 -24.25 26.68
N SER A 801 6.25 -24.16 27.70
CA SER A 801 5.00 -24.94 27.72
C SER A 801 4.00 -24.42 26.68
N GLU A 802 3.74 -23.11 26.64
CA GLU A 802 2.84 -22.52 25.64
C GLU A 802 3.24 -21.08 25.29
N THR A 803 3.23 -20.76 24.00
CA THR A 803 3.24 -19.40 23.47
C THR A 803 1.99 -19.20 22.63
N VAL A 804 1.27 -18.10 22.84
CA VAL A 804 0.07 -17.74 22.06
C VAL A 804 0.25 -16.37 21.42
N LYS A 805 0.02 -16.28 20.11
CA LYS A 805 0.08 -15.03 19.35
C LYS A 805 -1.33 -14.49 19.10
N TYR A 806 -1.64 -13.35 19.71
CA TYR A 806 -2.93 -12.66 19.65
C TYR A 806 -2.96 -11.56 18.59
N GLY A 807 -1.79 -11.02 18.22
CA GLY A 807 -1.71 -9.93 17.23
C GLY A 807 -0.42 -9.95 16.41
N ASN A 808 -0.35 -9.06 15.42
CA ASN A 808 0.83 -8.88 14.57
C ASN A 808 1.72 -7.76 15.12
N PHE A 809 3.02 -7.85 14.82
CA PHE A 809 4.03 -6.84 15.14
C PHE A 809 4.28 -5.93 13.93
N LYS A 810 4.60 -4.66 14.17
CA LYS A 810 4.93 -3.65 13.16
C LYS A 810 6.36 -3.17 13.37
N ILE A 811 7.20 -3.25 12.34
CA ILE A 811 8.59 -2.77 12.40
C ILE A 811 8.62 -1.30 12.83
N GLY A 812 9.53 -0.97 13.76
CA GLY A 812 9.71 0.36 14.33
C GLY A 812 8.73 0.73 15.43
N GLU A 813 7.68 -0.07 15.68
CA GLU A 813 6.78 0.20 16.81
C GLU A 813 7.44 -0.13 18.15
N GLN A 814 7.09 0.63 19.18
CA GLN A 814 7.54 0.37 20.54
C GLN A 814 6.46 -0.39 21.32
N LEU A 815 6.81 -1.56 21.84
CA LEU A 815 5.93 -2.44 22.60
C LEU A 815 6.29 -2.43 24.08
N LYS A 816 5.27 -2.57 24.93
CA LYS A 816 5.47 -2.76 26.39
C LYS A 816 5.50 -4.26 26.68
N VAL A 817 6.51 -4.70 27.40
CA VAL A 817 6.67 -6.11 27.76
C VAL A 817 6.75 -6.29 29.27
N TYR A 818 6.28 -7.44 29.75
CA TYR A 818 6.36 -7.82 31.16
C TYR A 818 6.69 -9.30 31.29
N VAL A 819 7.52 -9.65 32.27
CA VAL A 819 7.77 -11.03 32.69
C VAL A 819 7.53 -11.15 34.20
N LYS A 820 6.97 -12.28 34.62
CA LYS A 820 6.65 -12.59 36.01
C LYS A 820 7.30 -13.93 36.37
N LYS A 821 8.17 -13.93 37.38
CA LYS A 821 8.73 -15.15 37.97
C LYS A 821 7.62 -15.87 38.73
N ILE A 822 7.35 -17.12 38.33
CA ILE A 822 6.27 -17.94 38.90
C ILE A 822 6.76 -19.18 39.64
N GLY A 823 8.06 -19.49 39.54
CA GLY A 823 8.67 -20.59 40.27
C GLY A 823 10.19 -20.57 40.18
N GLU A 824 10.85 -21.20 41.15
CA GLU A 824 12.28 -21.47 41.16
C GLU A 824 12.52 -22.76 41.94
N GLU A 825 13.25 -23.70 41.33
CA GLU A 825 13.65 -24.96 41.96
C GLU A 825 15.08 -25.32 41.52
N ASN A 826 16.00 -25.44 42.49
CA ASN A 826 17.42 -25.71 42.24
C ASN A 826 18.06 -24.71 41.26
N ASN A 827 18.46 -25.17 40.06
CA ASN A 827 19.07 -24.37 39.01
C ASN A 827 18.07 -23.90 37.95
N GLU A 828 16.78 -24.18 38.13
CA GLU A 828 15.72 -23.84 37.19
C GLU A 828 14.84 -22.71 37.73
N VAL A 829 14.51 -21.75 36.86
CA VAL A 829 13.57 -20.66 37.13
C VAL A 829 12.47 -20.69 36.07
N ILE A 830 11.25 -20.34 36.47
CA ILE A 830 10.07 -20.42 35.61
C ILE A 830 9.42 -19.05 35.52
N TYR A 831 9.16 -18.59 34.31
CA TYR A 831 8.58 -17.29 34.02
C TYR A 831 7.33 -17.38 33.13
N ASP A 832 6.36 -16.53 33.42
CA ASP A 832 5.35 -16.11 32.46
C ASP A 832 5.78 -14.78 31.82
N GLY A 833 5.30 -14.48 30.62
CA GLY A 833 5.54 -13.19 29.99
C GLY A 833 4.46 -12.76 29.02
N TYR A 834 4.41 -11.46 28.76
CA TYR A 834 3.38 -10.80 27.98
C TYR A 834 3.92 -9.62 27.18
N ILE A 835 3.46 -9.45 25.94
CA ILE A 835 3.78 -8.33 25.05
C ILE A 835 2.50 -7.56 24.74
N TYR A 836 2.55 -6.23 24.88
CA TYR A 836 1.42 -5.33 24.74
C TYR A 836 1.66 -4.22 23.73
N ARG A 837 0.60 -3.88 22.99
CA ARG A 837 0.43 -2.59 22.33
C ARG A 837 -0.68 -1.84 23.05
N ASP A 838 -0.32 -0.80 23.77
CA ASP A 838 -1.23 -0.07 24.66
C ASP A 838 -1.93 -0.98 25.68
N LYS A 839 -3.19 -1.36 25.41
CA LYS A 839 -4.01 -2.28 26.21
C LYS A 839 -4.28 -3.63 25.53
N GLU A 840 -3.81 -3.79 24.29
CA GLU A 840 -3.98 -5.00 23.48
C GLU A 840 -2.87 -6.02 23.79
N LEU A 841 -3.25 -7.26 24.15
CA LEU A 841 -2.30 -8.38 24.20
C LEU A 841 -1.88 -8.74 22.78
N LEU A 842 -0.58 -8.78 22.50
CA LEU A 842 -0.08 -9.26 21.22
C LEU A 842 0.47 -10.69 21.32
N LEU A 843 1.11 -11.03 22.44
CA LEU A 843 1.71 -12.34 22.64
C LEU A 843 1.83 -12.66 24.14
N SER A 844 1.62 -13.93 24.50
CA SER A 844 1.94 -14.43 25.85
C SER A 844 2.81 -15.67 25.77
N ILE A 845 3.76 -15.79 26.69
CA ILE A 845 4.51 -17.01 26.98
C ILE A 845 4.11 -17.49 28.37
N LYS A 846 3.72 -18.75 28.49
CA LYS A 846 3.34 -19.40 29.73
C LYS A 846 4.36 -20.47 30.08
N LYS A 847 4.86 -20.41 31.32
CA LYS A 847 5.84 -21.35 31.88
C LYS A 847 7.03 -21.55 30.93
N MET A 848 7.83 -20.51 30.78
CA MET A 848 9.17 -20.59 30.21
C MET A 848 10.13 -21.03 31.30
N HIS A 849 10.67 -22.23 31.15
CA HIS A 849 11.67 -22.81 32.02
C HIS A 849 13.06 -22.39 31.55
N LEU A 850 13.85 -21.84 32.46
CA LEU A 850 15.23 -21.42 32.19
C LEU A 850 16.18 -22.06 33.20
N THR A 851 17.34 -22.51 32.73
CA THR A 851 18.39 -23.08 33.58
C THR A 851 19.57 -22.13 33.71
N LYS A 852 20.12 -22.01 34.92
CA LYS A 852 21.34 -21.23 35.22
C LYS A 852 22.57 -21.91 34.59
N VAL A 853 23.31 -21.19 33.75
CA VAL A 853 24.47 -21.69 32.98
C VAL A 853 25.79 -20.98 33.30
N GLY A 854 25.74 -19.89 34.07
CA GLY A 854 26.92 -19.16 34.53
C GLY A 854 26.53 -18.21 35.65
N GLN A 855 27.50 -17.83 36.49
CA GLN A 855 27.29 -16.88 37.58
C GLN A 855 28.51 -15.97 37.71
N VAL A 856 28.29 -14.67 37.85
CA VAL A 856 29.34 -13.69 38.15
C VAL A 856 29.43 -13.52 39.67
N SER A 857 30.62 -13.72 40.24
CA SER A 857 30.87 -13.78 41.69
C SER A 857 31.05 -12.42 42.38
N ASP A 858 30.72 -11.32 41.71
CA ASP A 858 31.10 -9.96 42.11
C ASP A 858 30.02 -9.30 42.99
N TYR A 859 30.42 -8.70 44.12
CA TYR A 859 29.50 -8.20 45.17
C TYR A 859 28.67 -6.97 44.77
N ASP A 860 29.14 -6.20 43.78
CA ASP A 860 28.50 -4.95 43.31
C ASP A 860 27.38 -5.19 42.28
N ILE A 861 26.77 -6.39 42.21
CA ILE A 861 25.64 -6.65 41.31
C ILE A 861 24.34 -6.03 41.85
N ALA A 862 24.21 -5.84 43.17
CA ALA A 862 23.01 -5.29 43.81
C ALA A 862 23.03 -3.75 43.95
N LEU A 863 21.95 -3.14 43.44
CA LEU A 863 21.58 -1.71 43.33
C LEU A 863 22.36 -0.95 42.25
#